data_AF-J4HV94-F1
#
_entry.id   AF-J4HV94-F1
#
_cell.length_a   1.000
_cell.length_b   1.000
_cell.length_c   1.000
_cell.angle_alpha   90.00
_cell.angle_beta   90.00
_cell.angle_gamma   90.00
#
_symmetry.space_group_name_H-M   'P 1'
#
loop_
_entity.id
_entity.type
_entity.pdbx_description
1 polymer ?
#
loop_
_entity_poly.entity_id
_entity_poly.type
_entity_poly.pdbx_seq_one_letter_code
_entity_poly.pdbx_strand_id
1 'polypeptide(L)'
;MAEQKALYLTVAKGPFAVDTAPIPKPGPGQALIKIHATALNPVDWKIQAYDFFVKQYPTILGEDLAGTVEELGEGVTNLKLGDRVIAEASMGSLATASFQQYALTNAEVTAKIPDSISFEEGASVPLGLATAAVGLYSRIGGAGLFPPWGEGGHGLYSGKPFVAFGGASSVGQFAIQLAKLSGFSPIITTASTHNTEWLVGIGATHVVDRNLSPEAIRAEVAKITSEPIEVIYDAVSLPDTQNVAYDLLALGGCLIIDLDLSVDKAKQTDDKRVEHVYGNINIPRNKVLAVGLMSKLTTYLAEGAIKPNRVEILPNGLEGIIGGLEKLRQGAYAAMRRSSCPSPSSVAFTFPYTFDYDWNSSSSPSHACTTLLRPASCQNLVSPSLDGLGGVAGAKLHASVVRENDASTGGLAGTFNPKLYFVQNPSRKITDKQDTRSRFLFCESGRGRVVPVNVDAISSLALAQSYPDTDVVIVSNNDLNPSNQNRASALYLRSGFSCLEAYEACAQLQETLLPEPGSIGLSAEDLSDVLTSNRHGASLQASQQIWIAGNTVGSCVVFTPSNRRSQAGLESERLPVLCTNSAPLTRSNVTSYDTTRQIRVSTPSAGVLTGFRDKFSFRFLGVQYAESTAGANRFHPPTAVTISSDTSRSALAYGSVCAQPPDADNGHLLHTDEDCMYLNVFSPIVNSATISDQDTPKLPVMFFIHGGGLNTGDSGPFPYNMTTSGFVGNSVSNIYDGTNVVSYGGVVLVTINYRLTAFGWFNASNAALKDTLLALHWVQDNIEAFGGDPTKVLVFGESAGGIMTRYLLGTNPVYTEGLFSAAVLESDVPIIDIYLSPKLALEPSLELAKYVSCADNSSTTFTNSMASCVQGLPADVIAMASYNLGISWDIAIDGDYILTDIVSSIEDGVYARVPTIWASNKCELCYMLPPTISPNSSASVFPESLSLYFNTTQAERILNATDLYPYETAPSSDGISGAVLTLAQLLTDYVVHCPMAYLSSLETTAPRPSNAYKVLFATGLGSPLTPNPATCPGQVCHGDELYWVFATAETDGLYQPLTESAVLTTREVVSRWTALAWEGTPNYEGAAVEWPLYRDNNEVVIAVGAAESIQPYREAQCDFILSQIGLVFGEE
;
A
#
# COMPACT_ATOMS: atom_id res chain seq x y z
N MET A 1 -21.65 -18.14 -10.05
CA MET A 1 -20.39 -18.49 -10.75
C MET A 1 -20.29 -20.01 -10.78
N ALA A 2 -19.12 -20.63 -10.96
CA ALA A 2 -18.97 -22.01 -10.49
C ALA A 2 -18.85 -21.98 -8.96
N GLU A 3 -19.40 -22.99 -8.27
CA GLU A 3 -19.56 -23.01 -6.82
C GLU A 3 -19.00 -24.31 -6.23
N GLN A 4 -18.52 -24.22 -4.99
CA GLN A 4 -17.87 -25.28 -4.24
C GLN A 4 -18.29 -25.26 -2.77
N LYS A 5 -17.95 -26.29 -1.99
CA LYS A 5 -18.10 -26.29 -0.53
C LYS A 5 -16.82 -25.82 0.17
N ALA A 6 -17.02 -25.03 1.22
CA ALA A 6 -15.98 -24.49 2.08
C ALA A 6 -16.41 -24.52 3.55
N LEU A 7 -15.44 -24.63 4.45
CA LEU A 7 -15.66 -24.47 5.90
C LEU A 7 -15.36 -23.02 6.29
N TYR A 8 -16.42 -22.24 6.49
CA TYR A 8 -16.31 -20.86 6.91
C TYR A 8 -16.17 -20.72 8.43
N LEU A 9 -15.25 -19.87 8.87
CA LEU A 9 -15.35 -19.20 10.16
C LEU A 9 -16.17 -17.92 9.94
N THR A 10 -17.41 -17.90 10.42
CA THR A 10 -18.41 -16.89 9.98
C THR A 10 -18.34 -15.57 10.75
N VAL A 11 -17.80 -15.58 11.97
CA VAL A 11 -17.53 -14.41 12.81
C VAL A 11 -16.31 -14.68 13.70
N ALA A 12 -15.66 -13.63 14.20
CA ALA A 12 -14.60 -13.73 15.22
C ALA A 12 -15.06 -14.61 16.40
N LYS A 13 -14.24 -15.61 16.75
CA LYS A 13 -14.51 -16.58 17.83
C LYS A 13 -15.82 -17.37 17.69
N GLY A 14 -16.42 -17.37 16.50
CA GLY A 14 -17.62 -18.13 16.17
C GLY A 14 -17.36 -19.62 15.92
N PRO A 15 -18.43 -20.43 15.78
CA PRO A 15 -18.31 -21.79 15.27
C PRO A 15 -17.94 -21.77 13.78
N PHE A 16 -17.23 -22.80 13.34
CA PHE A 16 -17.12 -23.10 11.91
C PHE A 16 -18.45 -23.62 11.35
N ALA A 17 -18.76 -23.29 10.10
CA ALA A 17 -19.94 -23.75 9.38
C ALA A 17 -19.58 -24.13 7.93
N VAL A 18 -20.06 -25.28 7.44
CA VAL A 18 -19.89 -25.64 6.02
C VAL A 18 -20.95 -24.92 5.19
N ASP A 19 -20.51 -24.09 4.24
CA ASP A 19 -21.39 -23.46 3.26
C ASP A 19 -20.73 -23.43 1.87
N THR A 20 -21.13 -22.48 1.02
CA THR A 20 -20.96 -22.51 -0.42
C THR A 20 -20.12 -21.30 -0.85
N ALA A 21 -18.94 -21.56 -1.40
CA ALA A 21 -18.02 -20.53 -1.87
C ALA A 21 -17.97 -20.50 -3.41
N PRO A 22 -17.65 -19.36 -4.04
CA PRO A 22 -17.29 -19.35 -5.45
C PRO A 22 -16.00 -20.15 -5.69
N ILE A 23 -15.86 -20.75 -6.86
CA ILE A 23 -14.56 -21.26 -7.33
C ILE A 23 -13.79 -20.06 -7.91
N PRO A 24 -12.59 -19.73 -7.39
CA PRO A 24 -11.79 -18.62 -7.91
C PRO A 24 -11.16 -18.95 -9.28
N LYS A 25 -10.72 -17.92 -10.01
CA LYS A 25 -9.97 -18.07 -11.28
C LYS A 25 -8.51 -17.66 -11.07
N PRO A 26 -7.53 -18.38 -11.65
CA PRO A 26 -6.13 -18.04 -11.51
C PRO A 26 -5.76 -16.80 -12.33
N GLY A 27 -5.11 -15.83 -11.69
CA GLY A 27 -4.43 -14.73 -12.38
C GLY A 27 -3.07 -15.16 -12.97
N PRO A 28 -2.34 -14.25 -13.63
CA PRO A 28 -0.97 -14.52 -14.08
C PRO A 28 -0.08 -15.07 -12.97
N GLY A 29 0.73 -16.09 -13.28
CA GLY A 29 1.60 -16.78 -12.31
C GLY A 29 0.89 -17.75 -11.36
N GLN A 30 -0.44 -17.87 -11.39
CA GLN A 30 -1.21 -18.70 -10.46
C GLN A 30 -1.76 -19.99 -11.07
N ALA A 31 -2.03 -20.97 -10.21
CA ALA A 31 -2.73 -22.22 -10.55
C ALA A 31 -3.96 -22.41 -9.67
N LEU A 32 -5.06 -22.89 -10.24
CA LEU A 32 -6.23 -23.36 -9.50
C LEU A 32 -6.01 -24.84 -9.16
N ILE A 33 -5.89 -25.15 -7.88
CA ILE A 33 -5.73 -26.53 -7.39
C ILE A 33 -7.07 -27.04 -6.89
N LYS A 34 -7.53 -28.15 -7.47
CA LYS A 34 -8.57 -28.99 -6.89
C LYS A 34 -7.97 -29.73 -5.70
N ILE A 35 -8.42 -29.43 -4.49
CA ILE A 35 -7.90 -29.98 -3.24
C ILE A 35 -8.45 -31.40 -3.06
N HIS A 36 -7.55 -32.37 -2.85
CA HIS A 36 -7.92 -33.74 -2.49
C HIS A 36 -7.73 -33.97 -0.99
N ALA A 37 -6.70 -33.36 -0.40
CA ALA A 37 -6.46 -33.35 1.04
C ALA A 37 -5.97 -32.00 1.56
N THR A 38 -6.37 -31.67 2.80
CA THR A 38 -5.84 -30.59 3.63
C THR A 38 -5.35 -31.18 4.95
N ALA A 39 -4.30 -30.59 5.55
CA ALA A 39 -3.91 -30.88 6.92
C ALA A 39 -4.45 -29.83 7.91
N LEU A 40 -4.28 -30.09 9.21
CA LEU A 40 -4.73 -29.21 10.31
C LEU A 40 -3.54 -28.83 11.19
N ASN A 41 -3.42 -27.55 11.53
CA ASN A 41 -2.33 -27.01 12.31
C ASN A 41 -2.80 -26.37 13.63
N PRO A 42 -1.90 -26.16 14.62
CA PRO A 42 -2.24 -25.45 15.85
C PRO A 42 -2.75 -24.03 15.59
N VAL A 43 -2.27 -23.37 14.55
CA VAL A 43 -2.68 -22.01 14.16
C VAL A 43 -4.16 -21.93 13.76
N ASP A 44 -4.72 -22.93 13.08
CA ASP A 44 -6.13 -22.95 12.65
C ASP A 44 -7.12 -22.82 13.83
N TRP A 45 -6.91 -23.60 14.90
CA TRP A 45 -7.76 -23.51 16.09
C TRP A 45 -7.41 -22.29 16.94
N LYS A 46 -6.13 -21.87 16.96
CA LYS A 46 -5.69 -20.67 17.68
C LYS A 46 -6.32 -19.40 17.08
N ILE A 47 -6.37 -19.25 15.75
CA ILE A 47 -7.06 -18.14 15.06
C ILE A 47 -8.51 -18.08 15.52
N GLN A 48 -9.22 -19.21 15.49
CA GLN A 48 -10.60 -19.29 15.97
C GLN A 48 -10.73 -18.89 17.45
N ALA A 49 -9.88 -19.41 18.33
CA ALA A 49 -9.99 -19.19 19.78
C ALA A 49 -9.60 -17.77 20.22
N TYR A 50 -8.56 -17.20 19.62
CA TYR A 50 -7.91 -15.98 20.11
C TYR A 50 -8.19 -14.73 19.28
N ASP A 51 -8.63 -14.87 18.01
CA ASP A 51 -8.87 -13.78 17.04
C ASP A 51 -7.60 -12.95 16.76
N PHE A 52 -6.64 -13.59 16.09
CA PHE A 52 -5.42 -12.97 15.55
C PHE A 52 -5.12 -13.52 14.14
N PHE A 53 -4.22 -12.88 13.41
CA PHE A 53 -3.94 -13.03 11.96
C PHE A 53 -5.13 -12.76 11.02
N VAL A 54 -6.35 -13.19 11.36
CA VAL A 54 -7.58 -12.91 10.61
C VAL A 54 -8.34 -11.74 11.25
N LYS A 55 -8.84 -10.83 10.41
CA LYS A 55 -9.69 -9.69 10.82
C LYS A 55 -10.96 -9.49 9.98
N GLN A 56 -11.11 -10.20 8.86
CA GLN A 56 -12.30 -10.16 8.01
C GLN A 56 -13.08 -11.47 8.16
N TYR A 57 -14.41 -11.37 8.23
CA TYR A 57 -15.33 -12.51 8.37
C TYR A 57 -16.59 -12.28 7.51
N PRO A 58 -17.19 -13.32 6.90
CA PRO A 58 -16.82 -14.73 6.97
C PRO A 58 -15.54 -15.05 6.18
N THR A 59 -14.68 -15.92 6.71
CA THR A 59 -13.43 -16.35 6.07
C THR A 59 -13.29 -17.87 6.03
N ILE A 60 -12.28 -18.38 5.30
CA ILE A 60 -11.89 -19.79 5.20
C ILE A 60 -10.46 -19.90 5.76
N LEU A 61 -10.16 -20.94 6.55
CA LEU A 61 -8.84 -21.19 7.12
C LEU A 61 -8.16 -22.41 6.45
N GLY A 62 -7.04 -22.88 7.02
CA GLY A 62 -6.21 -23.95 6.47
C GLY A 62 -5.08 -23.43 5.59
N GLU A 63 -3.85 -23.82 5.95
CA GLU A 63 -2.61 -23.44 5.27
C GLU A 63 -1.95 -24.59 4.48
N ASP A 64 -2.39 -25.84 4.68
CA ASP A 64 -1.79 -27.01 4.03
C ASP A 64 -2.73 -27.58 2.96
N LEU A 65 -2.32 -27.60 1.67
CA LEU A 65 -3.08 -28.28 0.62
C LEU A 65 -2.26 -29.29 -0.20
N ALA A 66 -2.95 -30.34 -0.64
CA ALA A 66 -2.49 -31.31 -1.62
C ALA A 66 -3.60 -31.63 -2.62
N GLY A 67 -3.27 -31.69 -3.91
CA GLY A 67 -4.29 -31.94 -4.92
C GLY A 67 -3.80 -31.95 -6.36
N THR A 68 -4.70 -31.60 -7.28
CA THR A 68 -4.45 -31.62 -8.73
C THR A 68 -4.70 -30.28 -9.37
N VAL A 69 -3.80 -29.84 -10.26
CA VAL A 69 -3.96 -28.62 -11.06
C VAL A 69 -5.17 -28.75 -12.00
N GLU A 70 -6.17 -27.87 -11.84
CA GLU A 70 -7.44 -27.87 -12.60
C GLU A 70 -7.49 -26.76 -13.67
N GLU A 71 -6.97 -25.57 -13.38
CA GLU A 71 -6.83 -24.43 -14.33
C GLU A 71 -5.46 -23.75 -14.09
N LEU A 72 -4.90 -23.12 -15.13
CA LEU A 72 -3.63 -22.39 -15.06
C LEU A 72 -3.83 -20.96 -15.57
N GLY A 73 -3.26 -19.99 -14.85
CA GLY A 73 -3.16 -18.62 -15.29
C GLY A 73 -2.03 -18.38 -16.29
N GLU A 74 -1.97 -17.16 -16.80
CA GLU A 74 -0.95 -16.75 -17.78
C GLU A 74 0.48 -16.85 -17.23
N GLY A 75 1.44 -17.17 -18.10
CA GLY A 75 2.86 -17.26 -17.73
C GLY A 75 3.29 -18.50 -16.94
N VAL A 76 2.37 -19.33 -16.43
CA VAL A 76 2.74 -20.55 -15.69
C VAL A 76 3.35 -21.60 -16.61
N THR A 77 4.60 -21.97 -16.35
CA THR A 77 5.40 -22.89 -17.19
C THR A 77 5.95 -24.11 -16.44
N ASN A 78 6.03 -24.06 -15.12
CA ASN A 78 6.54 -25.16 -14.29
C ASN A 78 5.47 -26.24 -13.99
N LEU A 79 4.18 -25.89 -14.02
CA LEU A 79 3.03 -26.79 -13.80
C LEU A 79 2.30 -27.11 -15.10
N LYS A 80 1.54 -28.21 -15.13
CA LYS A 80 0.56 -28.55 -16.18
C LYS A 80 -0.73 -29.07 -15.54
N LEU A 81 -1.84 -29.01 -16.29
CA LEU A 81 -3.12 -29.59 -15.88
C LEU A 81 -2.98 -31.08 -15.49
N GLY A 82 -3.57 -31.46 -14.37
CA GLY A 82 -3.50 -32.81 -13.82
C GLY A 82 -2.19 -33.18 -13.08
N ASP A 83 -1.23 -32.27 -12.93
CA ASP A 83 -0.08 -32.51 -12.02
C ASP A 83 -0.57 -32.70 -10.58
N ARG A 84 -0.01 -33.70 -9.88
CA ARG A 84 -0.15 -33.89 -8.43
C ARG A 84 0.75 -32.89 -7.71
N VAL A 85 0.19 -32.02 -6.88
CA VAL A 85 0.92 -30.92 -6.23
C VAL A 85 0.61 -30.77 -4.74
N ILE A 86 1.52 -30.08 -4.05
CA ILE A 86 1.37 -29.53 -2.70
C ILE A 86 1.76 -28.05 -2.71
N ALA A 87 1.13 -27.26 -1.85
CA ALA A 87 1.47 -25.86 -1.63
C ALA A 87 1.07 -25.43 -0.21
N GLU A 88 1.71 -24.37 0.27
CA GLU A 88 1.24 -23.59 1.42
C GLU A 88 0.20 -22.58 0.92
N ALA A 89 -0.98 -22.61 1.52
CA ALA A 89 -2.08 -21.70 1.28
C ALA A 89 -1.99 -20.46 2.18
N SER A 90 -2.25 -19.27 1.63
CA SER A 90 -2.30 -18.05 2.44
C SER A 90 -3.57 -18.01 3.30
N MET A 91 -3.38 -17.79 4.61
CA MET A 91 -4.43 -17.65 5.62
C MET A 91 -5.48 -16.59 5.27
N GLY A 92 -6.71 -16.77 5.76
CA GLY A 92 -7.74 -15.71 5.83
C GLY A 92 -8.31 -15.24 4.49
N SER A 93 -7.78 -15.71 3.36
CA SER A 93 -8.23 -15.36 2.01
C SER A 93 -9.16 -16.44 1.45
N LEU A 94 -10.35 -16.00 1.03
CA LEU A 94 -11.37 -16.86 0.42
C LEU A 94 -10.88 -17.58 -0.84
N ALA A 95 -9.90 -17.01 -1.55
CA ALA A 95 -9.40 -17.57 -2.80
C ALA A 95 -8.27 -18.59 -2.61
N THR A 96 -7.57 -18.60 -1.46
CA THR A 96 -6.31 -19.36 -1.28
C THR A 96 -6.35 -20.38 -0.16
N ALA A 97 -7.13 -20.17 0.90
CA ALA A 97 -7.17 -21.03 2.08
C ALA A 97 -7.61 -22.48 1.76
N SER A 98 -7.12 -23.48 2.51
CA SER A 98 -7.24 -24.90 2.14
C SER A 98 -8.51 -25.62 2.62
N PHE A 99 -9.32 -25.05 3.52
CA PHE A 99 -10.56 -25.69 4.01
C PHE A 99 -11.74 -25.54 3.02
N GLN A 100 -11.49 -25.82 1.74
CA GLN A 100 -12.46 -25.81 0.64
C GLN A 100 -12.05 -26.84 -0.44
N GLN A 101 -12.77 -26.90 -1.57
CA GLN A 101 -12.54 -27.91 -2.60
C GLN A 101 -11.60 -27.45 -3.72
N TYR A 102 -11.46 -26.14 -3.92
CA TYR A 102 -10.59 -25.51 -4.90
C TYR A 102 -9.99 -24.22 -4.33
N ALA A 103 -8.69 -24.03 -4.50
CA ALA A 103 -7.98 -22.83 -4.08
C ALA A 103 -6.92 -22.42 -5.10
N LEU A 104 -6.57 -21.14 -5.11
CA LEU A 104 -5.44 -20.59 -5.86
C LEU A 104 -4.13 -20.79 -5.10
N THR A 105 -3.07 -20.98 -5.85
CA THR A 105 -1.69 -20.95 -5.35
C THR A 105 -0.76 -20.27 -6.36
N ASN A 106 0.34 -19.71 -5.87
CA ASN A 106 1.38 -19.13 -6.72
C ASN A 106 2.26 -20.26 -7.26
N ALA A 107 2.32 -20.41 -8.58
CA ALA A 107 2.91 -21.60 -9.21
C ALA A 107 4.40 -21.77 -8.89
N GLU A 108 5.13 -20.67 -8.70
CA GLU A 108 6.56 -20.63 -8.36
C GLU A 108 6.92 -21.31 -7.02
N VAL A 109 5.99 -21.33 -6.05
CA VAL A 109 6.14 -22.00 -4.74
C VAL A 109 5.28 -23.26 -4.61
N THR A 110 4.76 -23.78 -5.72
CA THR A 110 4.01 -25.03 -5.78
C THR A 110 4.93 -26.20 -6.14
N ALA A 111 5.08 -27.17 -5.25
CA ALA A 111 5.88 -28.37 -5.50
C ALA A 111 5.03 -29.53 -6.01
N LYS A 112 5.59 -30.39 -6.87
CA LYS A 112 4.92 -31.62 -7.33
C LYS A 112 5.17 -32.76 -6.34
N ILE A 113 4.19 -33.64 -6.15
CA ILE A 113 4.37 -34.87 -5.35
C ILE A 113 4.48 -36.12 -6.24
N PRO A 114 5.40 -37.05 -5.95
CA PRO A 114 5.48 -38.33 -6.66
C PRO A 114 4.21 -39.18 -6.50
N ASP A 115 3.98 -40.12 -7.41
CA ASP A 115 2.89 -41.11 -7.31
C ASP A 115 3.02 -42.05 -6.09
N SER A 116 4.21 -42.13 -5.48
CA SER A 116 4.48 -42.87 -4.24
C SER A 116 4.05 -42.15 -2.97
N ILE A 117 3.63 -40.89 -3.05
CA ILE A 117 3.15 -40.07 -1.92
C ILE A 117 1.65 -39.83 -2.12
N SER A 118 0.82 -40.23 -1.16
CA SER A 118 -0.62 -39.94 -1.18
C SER A 118 -0.91 -38.44 -1.05
N PHE A 119 -2.14 -38.00 -1.32
CA PHE A 119 -2.48 -36.58 -1.10
C PHE A 119 -2.51 -36.27 0.39
N GLU A 120 -2.95 -37.21 1.22
CA GLU A 120 -2.98 -37.10 2.66
C GLU A 120 -1.56 -36.98 3.27
N GLU A 121 -0.61 -37.77 2.78
CA GLU A 121 0.81 -37.59 3.12
C GLU A 121 1.37 -36.28 2.54
N GLY A 122 1.01 -35.91 1.31
CA GLY A 122 1.43 -34.66 0.69
C GLY A 122 1.02 -33.41 1.49
N ALA A 123 -0.23 -33.37 1.96
CA ALA A 123 -0.77 -32.27 2.76
C ALA A 123 -0.08 -32.15 4.13
N SER A 124 0.62 -33.20 4.60
CA SER A 124 1.32 -33.18 5.90
C SER A 124 2.65 -32.40 5.91
N VAL A 125 3.00 -31.76 4.79
CA VAL A 125 4.33 -31.18 4.50
C VAL A 125 4.38 -29.64 4.55
N PRO A 126 3.51 -28.87 3.85
CA PRO A 126 3.83 -27.48 3.50
C PRO A 126 4.20 -26.56 4.67
N LEU A 127 3.28 -26.21 5.58
CA LEU A 127 3.53 -25.24 6.65
C LEU A 127 4.58 -25.75 7.65
N GLY A 128 4.57 -27.05 7.96
CA GLY A 128 5.54 -27.65 8.87
C GLY A 128 6.98 -27.59 8.34
N LEU A 129 7.16 -27.85 7.03
CA LEU A 129 8.46 -27.76 6.37
C LEU A 129 8.88 -26.30 6.14
N ALA A 130 7.92 -25.44 5.78
CA ALA A 130 8.11 -24.01 5.61
C ALA A 130 8.64 -23.35 6.89
N THR A 131 7.96 -23.58 8.02
CA THR A 131 8.35 -23.05 9.33
C THR A 131 9.78 -23.46 9.69
N ALA A 132 10.10 -24.76 9.60
CA ALA A 132 11.44 -25.28 9.87
C ALA A 132 12.50 -24.71 8.89
N ALA A 133 12.16 -24.49 7.62
CA ALA A 133 13.06 -23.93 6.63
C ALA A 133 13.31 -22.43 6.83
N VAL A 134 12.28 -21.64 7.12
CA VAL A 134 12.40 -20.21 7.44
C VAL A 134 13.26 -20.03 8.69
N GLY A 135 12.95 -20.75 9.78
CA GLY A 135 13.71 -20.66 11.03
C GLY A 135 15.18 -21.05 10.92
N LEU A 136 15.52 -22.05 10.09
CA LEU A 136 16.91 -22.46 9.86
C LEU A 136 17.67 -21.53 8.90
N TYR A 137 17.06 -21.14 7.78
CA TYR A 137 17.78 -20.61 6.61
C TYR A 137 17.41 -19.18 6.21
N SER A 138 16.37 -18.59 6.78
CA SER A 138 16.11 -17.15 6.59
C SER A 138 17.21 -16.34 7.26
N ARG A 139 17.63 -15.23 6.62
CA ARG A 139 18.51 -14.21 7.22
C ARG A 139 17.77 -13.25 8.17
N ILE A 140 16.43 -13.30 8.18
CA ILE A 140 15.54 -12.38 8.90
C ILE A 140 14.49 -13.23 9.64
N GLY A 141 14.45 -13.21 10.97
CA GLY A 141 13.58 -14.10 11.75
C GLY A 141 14.00 -15.57 11.62
N GLY A 142 15.32 -15.82 11.65
CA GLY A 142 15.91 -17.14 11.42
C GLY A 142 17.43 -17.16 11.56
N ALA A 143 18.01 -18.36 11.69
CA ALA A 143 19.42 -18.54 12.01
C ALA A 143 20.40 -18.14 10.90
N GLY A 144 19.93 -17.86 9.68
CA GLY A 144 20.77 -17.41 8.55
C GLY A 144 21.68 -18.47 7.95
N LEU A 145 21.39 -19.76 8.18
CA LEU A 145 22.20 -20.86 7.65
C LEU A 145 22.14 -20.92 6.11
N PHE A 146 23.20 -21.43 5.48
CA PHE A 146 23.22 -21.65 4.05
C PHE A 146 22.40 -22.91 3.69
N PRO A 147 21.41 -22.82 2.78
CA PRO A 147 20.45 -23.89 2.57
C PRO A 147 21.03 -25.10 1.82
N PRO A 148 20.63 -26.34 2.15
CA PRO A 148 21.18 -27.56 1.53
C PRO A 148 20.72 -27.79 0.09
N TRP A 149 19.80 -26.96 -0.45
CA TRP A 149 19.47 -26.89 -1.87
C TRP A 149 20.31 -25.89 -2.67
N GLY A 150 21.08 -25.03 -1.99
CA GLY A 150 22.08 -24.15 -2.60
C GLY A 150 23.33 -24.94 -3.02
N GLU A 151 24.07 -24.42 -4.02
CA GLU A 151 25.30 -25.05 -4.47
C GLU A 151 26.34 -25.09 -3.34
N GLY A 152 26.88 -26.29 -3.05
CA GLY A 152 27.79 -26.53 -1.92
C GLY A 152 27.13 -26.61 -0.53
N GLY A 153 25.82 -26.38 -0.39
CA GLY A 153 25.14 -26.35 0.92
C GLY A 153 24.84 -27.72 1.53
N HIS A 154 24.71 -28.77 0.72
CA HIS A 154 24.41 -30.12 1.19
C HIS A 154 25.60 -30.69 1.99
N GLY A 155 25.36 -31.06 3.25
CA GLY A 155 26.40 -31.58 4.15
C GLY A 155 27.34 -30.53 4.77
N LEU A 156 27.13 -29.23 4.51
CA LEU A 156 28.04 -28.13 4.89
C LEU A 156 28.39 -28.06 6.39
N TYR A 157 27.46 -28.46 7.25
CA TYR A 157 27.58 -28.38 8.72
C TYR A 157 28.05 -29.72 9.35
N SER A 158 28.70 -30.57 8.55
CA SER A 158 29.28 -31.86 8.98
C SER A 158 30.14 -31.74 10.24
N GLY A 159 29.73 -32.46 11.29
CA GLY A 159 30.44 -32.53 12.57
C GLY A 159 30.05 -31.47 13.60
N LYS A 160 29.17 -30.52 13.25
CA LYS A 160 28.56 -29.62 14.24
C LYS A 160 27.35 -30.29 14.91
N PRO A 161 27.16 -30.12 16.23
CA PRO A 161 25.94 -30.58 16.91
C PRO A 161 24.74 -29.69 16.55
N PHE A 162 23.55 -30.27 16.54
CA PHE A 162 22.27 -29.56 16.41
C PHE A 162 21.27 -30.12 17.41
N VAL A 163 20.50 -29.26 18.07
CA VAL A 163 19.47 -29.69 19.04
C VAL A 163 18.09 -29.23 18.57
N ALA A 164 17.14 -30.17 18.51
CA ALA A 164 15.72 -29.89 18.27
C ALA A 164 14.89 -30.23 19.50
N PHE A 165 14.31 -29.25 20.18
CA PHE A 165 13.30 -29.53 21.22
C PHE A 165 11.96 -29.89 20.57
N GLY A 166 11.32 -30.94 21.09
CA GLY A 166 10.04 -31.41 20.57
C GLY A 166 10.10 -32.06 19.19
N GLY A 167 11.13 -32.85 18.89
CA GLY A 167 11.35 -33.43 17.55
C GLY A 167 10.24 -34.35 17.00
N ALA A 168 9.21 -34.64 17.79
CA ALA A 168 7.99 -35.34 17.36
C ALA A 168 6.81 -34.40 17.01
N SER A 169 6.99 -33.08 17.06
CA SER A 169 6.03 -32.12 16.47
C SER A 169 6.15 -32.10 14.93
N SER A 170 5.22 -31.43 14.24
CA SER A 170 5.29 -31.31 12.77
C SER A 170 6.57 -30.59 12.33
N VAL A 171 6.81 -29.41 12.88
CA VAL A 171 8.01 -28.59 12.60
C VAL A 171 9.28 -29.30 13.06
N GLY A 172 9.28 -29.92 14.25
CA GLY A 172 10.44 -30.65 14.79
C GLY A 172 10.91 -31.81 13.91
N GLN A 173 9.98 -32.54 13.28
CA GLN A 173 10.30 -33.61 12.33
C GLN A 173 10.94 -33.09 11.04
N PHE A 174 10.54 -31.90 10.57
CA PHE A 174 11.19 -31.28 9.41
C PHE A 174 12.52 -30.61 9.76
N ALA A 175 12.64 -29.97 10.92
CA ALA A 175 13.90 -29.41 11.42
C ALA A 175 15.00 -30.49 11.53
N ILE A 176 14.66 -31.69 12.04
CA ILE A 176 15.58 -32.85 12.08
C ILE A 176 16.02 -33.28 10.67
N GLN A 177 15.11 -33.31 9.69
CA GLN A 177 15.41 -33.75 8.32
C GLN A 177 16.22 -32.69 7.55
N LEU A 178 15.91 -31.41 7.74
CA LEU A 178 16.67 -30.29 7.18
C LEU A 178 18.08 -30.20 7.78
N ALA A 179 18.22 -30.34 9.11
CA ALA A 179 19.54 -30.41 9.75
C ALA A 179 20.39 -31.57 9.22
N LYS A 180 19.78 -32.72 8.94
CA LYS A 180 20.46 -33.87 8.31
C LYS A 180 20.90 -33.58 6.87
N LEU A 181 20.10 -32.88 6.06
CA LEU A 181 20.50 -32.46 4.70
C LEU A 181 21.60 -31.39 4.74
N SER A 182 21.59 -30.52 5.75
CA SER A 182 22.69 -29.60 6.08
C SER A 182 23.92 -30.32 6.66
N GLY A 183 23.84 -31.60 7.02
CA GLY A 183 24.97 -32.43 7.47
C GLY A 183 25.26 -32.42 8.97
N PHE A 184 24.44 -31.76 9.80
CA PHE A 184 24.67 -31.71 11.25
C PHE A 184 24.79 -33.11 11.85
N SER A 185 25.73 -33.27 12.79
CA SER A 185 25.95 -34.52 13.53
C SER A 185 26.84 -34.24 14.76
N PRO A 186 26.38 -34.53 15.99
CA PRO A 186 25.14 -35.22 16.33
C PRO A 186 23.89 -34.34 16.20
N ILE A 187 22.83 -34.88 15.61
CA ILE A 187 21.47 -34.33 15.72
C ILE A 187 20.84 -34.93 16.97
N ILE A 188 20.57 -34.09 17.97
CA ILE A 188 20.00 -34.46 19.26
C ILE A 188 18.57 -33.91 19.32
N THR A 189 17.63 -34.65 19.90
CA THR A 189 16.26 -34.14 20.06
C THR A 189 15.58 -34.58 21.35
N THR A 190 14.70 -33.74 21.91
CA THR A 190 13.82 -34.12 23.02
C THR A 190 12.48 -34.63 22.51
N ALA A 191 12.05 -35.80 22.97
CA ALA A 191 10.76 -36.40 22.65
C ALA A 191 10.34 -37.42 23.72
N SER A 192 9.10 -37.93 23.64
CA SER A 192 8.74 -39.14 24.38
C SER A 192 9.37 -40.38 23.73
N THR A 193 9.93 -41.25 24.55
CA THR A 193 10.81 -42.37 24.14
C THR A 193 10.16 -43.41 23.22
N HIS A 194 8.83 -43.46 23.11
CA HIS A 194 8.13 -44.32 22.15
C HIS A 194 8.30 -43.87 20.70
N ASN A 195 8.72 -42.62 20.45
CA ASN A 195 8.97 -42.09 19.10
C ASN A 195 10.40 -42.37 18.59
N THR A 196 11.30 -42.91 19.42
CA THR A 196 12.75 -42.99 19.11
C THR A 196 13.07 -43.68 17.77
N GLU A 197 12.45 -44.82 17.47
CA GLU A 197 12.68 -45.54 16.20
C GLU A 197 12.34 -44.69 14.98
N TRP A 198 11.27 -43.89 15.07
CA TRP A 198 10.83 -43.00 13.99
C TRP A 198 11.77 -41.80 13.83
N LEU A 199 12.13 -41.15 14.95
CA LEU A 199 13.00 -39.98 14.93
C LEU A 199 14.40 -40.31 14.38
N VAL A 200 14.94 -41.47 14.74
CA VAL A 200 16.18 -42.01 14.14
C VAL A 200 15.98 -42.36 12.66
N GLY A 201 14.82 -42.91 12.29
CA GLY A 201 14.45 -43.23 10.90
C GLY A 201 14.28 -42.02 9.97
N ILE A 202 14.10 -40.80 10.51
CA ILE A 202 14.08 -39.56 9.73
C ILE A 202 15.45 -38.85 9.78
N GLY A 203 16.09 -38.71 10.96
CA GLY A 203 17.45 -38.16 11.04
C GLY A 203 18.08 -37.91 12.40
N ALA A 204 17.37 -38.11 13.53
CA ALA A 204 17.96 -37.93 14.84
C ALA A 204 19.07 -38.96 15.11
N THR A 205 20.21 -38.52 15.61
CA THR A 205 21.27 -39.41 16.09
C THR A 205 21.02 -39.87 17.53
N HIS A 206 20.40 -39.00 18.34
CA HIS A 206 20.10 -39.22 19.75
C HIS A 206 18.73 -38.65 20.11
N VAL A 207 17.98 -39.37 20.95
CA VAL A 207 16.68 -38.94 21.48
C VAL A 207 16.74 -38.94 23.01
N VAL A 208 16.55 -37.77 23.60
CA VAL A 208 16.50 -37.53 25.06
C VAL A 208 15.04 -37.55 25.49
N ASP A 209 14.72 -38.20 26.62
CA ASP A 209 13.34 -38.22 27.12
C ASP A 209 12.95 -36.81 27.61
N ARG A 210 11.93 -36.22 26.97
CA ARG A 210 11.40 -34.89 27.30
C ARG A 210 10.84 -34.75 28.72
N ASN A 211 10.61 -35.87 29.43
CA ASN A 211 10.06 -35.87 30.79
C ASN A 211 11.14 -35.76 31.88
N LEU A 212 12.42 -35.66 31.49
CA LEU A 212 13.53 -35.37 32.39
C LEU A 212 13.49 -33.90 32.86
N SER A 213 14.05 -33.59 34.03
CA SER A 213 14.18 -32.20 34.49
C SER A 213 15.14 -31.41 33.60
N PRO A 214 15.07 -30.05 33.58
CA PRO A 214 16.05 -29.18 32.93
C PRO A 214 17.51 -29.60 33.13
N GLU A 215 17.90 -29.92 34.35
CA GLU A 215 19.25 -30.36 34.74
C GLU A 215 19.62 -31.68 34.09
N ALA A 216 18.68 -32.63 34.07
CA ALA A 216 18.87 -33.94 33.49
C ALA A 216 18.92 -33.88 31.95
N ILE A 217 18.10 -33.03 31.30
CA ILE A 217 18.19 -32.79 29.85
C ILE A 217 19.57 -32.20 29.51
N ARG A 218 20.03 -31.16 30.23
CA ARG A 218 21.38 -30.58 30.04
C ARG A 218 22.48 -31.63 30.26
N ALA A 219 22.33 -32.50 31.27
CA ALA A 219 23.28 -33.56 31.58
C ALA A 219 23.30 -34.71 30.54
N GLU A 220 22.17 -35.06 29.89
CA GLU A 220 22.19 -36.03 28.79
C GLU A 220 22.82 -35.43 27.52
N VAL A 221 22.51 -34.17 27.18
CA VAL A 221 23.13 -33.48 26.02
C VAL A 221 24.65 -33.40 26.18
N ALA A 222 25.14 -33.05 27.37
CA ALA A 222 26.56 -32.97 27.68
C ALA A 222 27.31 -34.33 27.69
N LYS A 223 26.61 -35.47 27.68
CA LYS A 223 27.22 -36.80 27.44
C LYS A 223 27.37 -37.13 25.96
N ILE A 224 26.58 -36.48 25.10
CA ILE A 224 26.53 -36.73 23.66
C ILE A 224 27.52 -35.84 22.92
N THR A 225 27.68 -34.58 23.33
CA THR A 225 28.59 -33.63 22.71
C THR A 225 29.28 -32.74 23.74
N SER A 226 30.56 -32.43 23.48
CA SER A 226 31.32 -31.34 24.12
C SER A 226 31.56 -30.16 23.17
N GLU A 227 31.16 -30.28 21.89
CA GLU A 227 31.31 -29.21 20.89
C GLU A 227 30.27 -28.11 21.10
N PRO A 228 30.58 -26.84 20.77
CA PRO A 228 29.64 -25.73 20.88
C PRO A 228 28.35 -25.95 20.09
N ILE A 229 27.20 -25.73 20.74
CA ILE A 229 25.88 -25.84 20.12
C ILE A 229 25.49 -24.46 19.57
N GLU A 230 25.91 -24.20 18.33
CA GLU A 230 25.67 -22.93 17.63
C GLU A 230 24.20 -22.70 17.24
N VAL A 231 23.43 -23.76 17.02
CA VAL A 231 22.03 -23.68 16.58
C VAL A 231 21.16 -24.63 17.36
N ILE A 232 20.06 -24.10 17.91
CA ILE A 232 19.02 -24.87 18.59
C ILE A 232 17.66 -24.46 18.03
N TYR A 233 16.82 -25.45 17.69
CA TYR A 233 15.44 -25.22 17.26
C TYR A 233 14.49 -25.70 18.35
N ASP A 234 13.66 -24.83 18.92
CA ASP A 234 12.62 -25.22 19.88
C ASP A 234 11.23 -25.24 19.25
N ALA A 235 10.87 -26.39 18.67
CA ALA A 235 9.56 -26.63 18.07
C ALA A 235 8.45 -26.97 19.11
N VAL A 236 8.67 -26.59 20.38
CA VAL A 236 7.69 -26.55 21.47
C VAL A 236 7.49 -25.11 21.95
N SER A 237 8.59 -24.37 22.11
CA SER A 237 8.64 -22.93 22.46
C SER A 237 7.85 -22.54 23.71
N LEU A 238 7.80 -23.42 24.71
CA LEU A 238 7.24 -23.10 26.03
C LEU A 238 8.33 -22.56 26.97
N PRO A 239 7.99 -21.82 28.06
CA PRO A 239 8.99 -21.21 28.95
C PRO A 239 10.06 -22.19 29.46
N ASP A 240 9.67 -23.43 29.79
CA ASP A 240 10.58 -24.48 30.25
C ASP A 240 11.53 -24.95 29.14
N THR A 241 11.05 -25.12 27.90
CA THR A 241 11.88 -25.60 26.79
C THR A 241 12.81 -24.51 26.28
N GLN A 242 12.31 -23.28 26.14
CA GLN A 242 13.11 -22.12 25.72
C GLN A 242 14.25 -21.85 26.72
N ASN A 243 13.98 -21.94 28.02
CA ASN A 243 15.01 -21.74 29.05
C ASN A 243 16.10 -22.82 29.03
N VAL A 244 15.75 -24.10 28.84
CA VAL A 244 16.74 -25.19 28.74
C VAL A 244 17.54 -25.07 27.44
N ALA A 245 16.89 -24.70 26.34
CA ALA A 245 17.53 -24.45 25.06
C ALA A 245 18.53 -23.27 25.16
N TYR A 246 18.13 -22.16 25.78
CA TYR A 246 19.01 -21.01 25.97
C TYR A 246 20.21 -21.30 26.88
N ASP A 247 20.03 -22.11 27.93
CA ASP A 247 21.12 -22.60 28.78
C ASP A 247 22.14 -23.47 28.00
N LEU A 248 21.69 -24.23 27.00
CA LEU A 248 22.51 -25.10 26.15
C LEU A 248 23.21 -24.37 25.00
N LEU A 249 22.69 -23.21 24.57
CA LEU A 249 23.20 -22.48 23.43
C LEU A 249 24.63 -21.98 23.66
N ALA A 250 25.49 -22.05 22.64
CA ALA A 250 26.81 -21.45 22.66
C ALA A 250 26.75 -19.90 22.60
N LEU A 251 27.86 -19.24 22.95
CA LEU A 251 28.05 -17.82 22.63
C LEU A 251 28.20 -17.65 21.11
N GLY A 252 27.63 -16.58 20.56
CA GLY A 252 27.44 -16.39 19.12
C GLY A 252 26.35 -17.27 18.50
N GLY A 253 25.66 -18.10 19.29
CA GLY A 253 24.65 -19.03 18.82
C GLY A 253 23.27 -18.41 18.58
N CYS A 254 22.41 -19.17 17.91
CA CYS A 254 21.03 -18.82 17.60
C CYS A 254 20.03 -19.87 18.15
N LEU A 255 19.10 -19.43 18.99
CA LEU A 255 17.91 -20.19 19.37
C LEU A 255 16.74 -19.78 18.47
N ILE A 256 16.09 -20.74 17.82
CA ILE A 256 14.94 -20.55 16.95
C ILE A 256 13.68 -20.96 17.71
N ILE A 257 12.64 -20.11 17.73
CA ILE A 257 11.38 -20.35 18.44
C ILE A 257 10.15 -20.14 17.53
N ASP A 258 9.14 -21.01 17.65
CA ASP A 258 7.86 -20.96 16.92
C ASP A 258 6.78 -20.15 17.68
N LEU A 259 6.98 -19.88 18.98
CA LEU A 259 6.07 -19.11 19.84
C LEU A 259 6.81 -17.97 20.56
N ASP A 260 6.05 -17.07 21.19
CA ASP A 260 6.51 -15.85 21.86
C ASP A 260 7.70 -16.06 22.82
N LEU A 261 8.62 -15.09 22.85
CA LEU A 261 9.84 -15.12 23.65
C LEU A 261 9.54 -15.29 25.15
N SER A 262 9.96 -16.43 25.69
CA SER A 262 9.70 -16.88 27.06
C SER A 262 10.97 -17.28 27.82
N VAL A 263 12.16 -17.01 27.27
CA VAL A 263 13.45 -17.12 27.99
C VAL A 263 13.48 -16.13 29.16
N ASP A 264 13.93 -16.57 30.34
CA ASP A 264 14.03 -15.70 31.53
C ASP A 264 14.84 -14.42 31.23
N LYS A 265 14.23 -13.24 31.38
CA LYS A 265 14.92 -11.95 31.06
C LYS A 265 16.27 -11.78 31.75
N ALA A 266 16.43 -12.32 32.96
CA ALA A 266 17.68 -12.28 33.72
C ALA A 266 18.80 -13.21 33.18
N LYS A 267 18.52 -14.05 32.19
CA LYS A 267 19.51 -14.86 31.46
C LYS A 267 19.91 -14.24 30.12
N GLN A 268 19.12 -13.31 29.57
CA GLN A 268 19.29 -12.82 28.21
C GLN A 268 20.58 -11.97 28.10
N THR A 269 21.34 -12.20 27.02
CA THR A 269 22.65 -11.59 26.75
C THR A 269 22.82 -11.34 25.26
N ASP A 270 23.40 -10.21 24.89
CA ASP A 270 23.62 -9.80 23.48
C ASP A 270 24.46 -10.81 22.68
N ASP A 271 25.34 -11.56 23.35
CA ASP A 271 26.14 -12.66 22.79
C ASP A 271 25.30 -13.87 22.29
N LYS A 272 23.97 -13.86 22.37
CA LYS A 272 23.08 -14.99 22.03
C LYS A 272 21.79 -14.52 21.38
N ARG A 273 21.59 -14.88 20.10
CA ARG A 273 20.37 -14.56 19.35
C ARG A 273 19.21 -15.47 19.72
N VAL A 274 17.99 -14.90 19.74
CA VAL A 274 16.74 -15.65 19.76
C VAL A 274 15.84 -15.13 18.64
N GLU A 275 15.41 -16.01 17.74
CA GLU A 275 14.69 -15.67 16.51
C GLU A 275 13.28 -16.26 16.53
N HIS A 276 12.25 -15.43 16.44
CA HIS A 276 10.86 -15.87 16.35
C HIS A 276 10.45 -16.10 14.89
N VAL A 277 9.96 -17.31 14.60
CA VAL A 277 9.68 -17.76 13.24
C VAL A 277 8.24 -17.45 12.83
N TYR A 278 8.10 -16.65 11.77
CA TYR A 278 6.85 -16.54 11.02
C TYR A 278 6.94 -17.39 9.74
N GLY A 279 6.46 -18.64 9.84
CA GLY A 279 6.74 -19.74 8.91
C GLY A 279 6.03 -19.72 7.55
N ASN A 280 5.57 -18.57 7.07
CA ASN A 280 4.82 -18.42 5.83
C ASN A 280 5.77 -18.23 4.63
N ILE A 281 5.70 -19.04 3.59
CA ILE A 281 6.55 -18.92 2.38
C ILE A 281 6.05 -17.89 1.36
N ASN A 282 4.79 -17.49 1.45
CA ASN A 282 4.11 -16.66 0.47
C ASN A 282 4.42 -15.15 0.62
N ILE A 283 5.03 -14.72 1.74
CA ILE A 283 5.46 -13.33 1.94
C ILE A 283 6.74 -12.98 1.16
N PRO A 284 6.89 -11.74 0.63
CA PRO A 284 8.00 -11.38 -0.26
C PRO A 284 9.40 -11.69 0.28
N ARG A 285 9.67 -11.39 1.56
CA ARG A 285 10.99 -11.64 2.19
C ARG A 285 11.43 -13.11 2.19
N ASN A 286 10.49 -14.05 2.13
CA ASN A 286 10.77 -15.49 2.13
C ASN A 286 10.81 -16.08 0.70
N LYS A 287 10.43 -15.33 -0.33
CA LYS A 287 10.22 -15.82 -1.71
C LYS A 287 11.44 -16.52 -2.32
N VAL A 288 12.64 -15.94 -2.19
CA VAL A 288 13.88 -16.54 -2.73
C VAL A 288 14.19 -17.88 -2.05
N LEU A 289 13.99 -17.97 -0.74
CA LEU A 289 14.17 -19.20 0.04
C LEU A 289 13.14 -20.26 -0.35
N ALA A 290 11.87 -19.84 -0.49
CA ALA A 290 10.73 -20.66 -0.85
C ALA A 290 10.85 -21.29 -2.23
N VAL A 291 11.14 -20.49 -3.26
CA VAL A 291 11.34 -20.99 -4.65
C VAL A 291 12.54 -21.95 -4.69
N GLY A 292 13.62 -21.64 -3.96
CA GLY A 292 14.76 -22.55 -3.80
C GLY A 292 14.37 -23.91 -3.22
N LEU A 293 13.65 -23.92 -2.09
CA LEU A 293 13.17 -25.13 -1.40
C LEU A 293 12.22 -25.94 -2.29
N MET A 294 11.18 -25.30 -2.82
CA MET A 294 10.12 -25.95 -3.60
C MET A 294 10.65 -26.51 -4.93
N SER A 295 11.68 -25.90 -5.52
CA SER A 295 12.37 -26.44 -6.71
C SER A 295 13.05 -27.80 -6.48
N LYS A 296 13.39 -28.15 -5.23
CA LYS A 296 13.99 -29.44 -4.86
C LYS A 296 13.03 -30.40 -4.16
N LEU A 297 11.93 -29.89 -3.57
CA LEU A 297 11.05 -30.69 -2.71
C LEU A 297 10.48 -31.94 -3.43
N THR A 298 10.12 -31.83 -4.71
CA THR A 298 9.69 -32.98 -5.52
C THR A 298 10.75 -34.10 -5.56
N THR A 299 12.04 -33.75 -5.70
CA THR A 299 13.15 -34.69 -5.69
C THR A 299 13.36 -35.26 -4.28
N TYR A 300 13.38 -34.41 -3.26
CA TYR A 300 13.57 -34.86 -1.87
C TYR A 300 12.46 -35.79 -1.38
N LEU A 301 11.22 -35.60 -1.82
CA LEU A 301 10.09 -36.53 -1.57
C LEU A 301 10.25 -37.85 -2.33
N ALA A 302 10.74 -37.81 -3.58
CA ALA A 302 10.96 -39.01 -4.40
C ALA A 302 12.11 -39.89 -3.85
N GLU A 303 13.16 -39.26 -3.32
CA GLU A 303 14.32 -39.93 -2.74
C GLU A 303 14.10 -40.34 -1.26
N GLY A 304 13.01 -39.89 -0.63
CA GLY A 304 12.76 -40.07 0.81
C GLY A 304 13.75 -39.31 1.70
N ALA A 305 14.37 -38.26 1.15
CA ALA A 305 15.31 -37.35 1.81
C ALA A 305 14.56 -36.33 2.69
N ILE A 306 13.38 -35.88 2.25
CA ILE A 306 12.31 -35.35 3.09
C ILE A 306 11.18 -36.38 3.05
N LYS A 307 10.62 -36.72 4.22
CA LYS A 307 9.49 -37.63 4.38
C LYS A 307 8.29 -36.89 4.96
N PRO A 308 7.07 -37.13 4.44
CA PRO A 308 5.81 -36.75 5.06
C PRO A 308 5.70 -37.15 6.54
N ASN A 309 4.89 -36.39 7.29
CA ASN A 309 4.48 -36.77 8.63
C ASN A 309 3.47 -37.93 8.58
N ARG A 310 3.31 -38.62 9.72
CA ARG A 310 2.30 -39.67 9.86
C ARG A 310 0.91 -39.04 9.99
N VAL A 311 -0.05 -39.58 9.25
CA VAL A 311 -1.44 -39.07 9.20
C VAL A 311 -2.48 -40.08 9.69
N GLU A 312 -3.49 -39.57 10.40
CA GLU A 312 -4.81 -40.17 10.56
C GLU A 312 -5.75 -39.52 9.52
N ILE A 313 -6.79 -40.20 9.04
CA ILE A 313 -7.78 -39.59 8.12
C ILE A 313 -9.08 -39.34 8.88
N LEU A 314 -9.57 -38.09 8.89
CA LEU A 314 -10.82 -37.76 9.56
C LEU A 314 -12.04 -38.14 8.68
N PRO A 315 -13.11 -38.68 9.28
CA PRO A 315 -14.37 -38.88 8.57
C PRO A 315 -15.06 -37.54 8.29
N ASN A 316 -16.08 -37.56 7.43
CA ASN A 316 -16.99 -36.45 7.11
C ASN A 316 -16.36 -35.23 6.37
N GLY A 317 -15.10 -35.31 5.92
CA GLY A 317 -14.49 -34.26 5.10
C GLY A 317 -14.42 -32.92 5.83
N LEU A 318 -14.91 -31.84 5.21
CA LEU A 318 -14.90 -30.48 5.79
C LEU A 318 -15.58 -30.40 7.18
N GLU A 319 -16.63 -31.19 7.43
CA GLU A 319 -17.26 -31.24 8.77
C GLU A 319 -16.36 -31.90 9.82
N GLY A 320 -15.48 -32.82 9.40
CA GLY A 320 -14.52 -33.51 10.26
C GLY A 320 -13.44 -32.59 10.82
N ILE A 321 -13.12 -31.49 10.11
CA ILE A 321 -12.14 -30.47 10.53
C ILE A 321 -12.47 -29.95 11.93
N ILE A 322 -13.74 -29.65 12.22
CA ILE A 322 -14.17 -29.09 13.51
C ILE A 322 -13.79 -30.02 14.68
N GLY A 323 -13.99 -31.33 14.51
CA GLY A 323 -13.58 -32.34 15.50
C GLY A 323 -12.07 -32.55 15.57
N GLY A 324 -11.34 -32.35 14.46
CA GLY A 324 -9.89 -32.37 14.42
C GLY A 324 -9.26 -31.19 15.16
N LEU A 325 -9.73 -29.98 14.90
CA LEU A 325 -9.27 -28.76 15.59
C LEU A 325 -9.52 -28.83 17.10
N GLU A 326 -10.64 -29.41 17.53
CA GLU A 326 -10.89 -29.64 18.96
C GLU A 326 -9.97 -30.70 19.57
N LYS A 327 -9.65 -31.80 18.86
CA LYS A 327 -8.60 -32.76 19.32
C LYS A 327 -7.25 -32.05 19.52
N LEU A 328 -6.85 -31.20 18.57
CA LEU A 328 -5.59 -30.43 18.64
C LEU A 328 -5.59 -29.47 19.83
N ARG A 329 -6.70 -28.76 20.05
CA ARG A 329 -6.87 -27.84 21.19
C ARG A 329 -6.83 -28.54 22.54
N GLN A 330 -7.28 -29.79 22.61
CA GLN A 330 -7.28 -30.62 23.83
C GLN A 330 -5.97 -31.40 24.07
N GLY A 331 -5.01 -31.40 23.13
CA GLY A 331 -3.77 -32.19 23.26
C GLY A 331 -3.99 -33.71 23.28
N ALA A 332 -5.14 -34.20 22.80
CA ALA A 332 -5.61 -35.55 23.07
C ALA A 332 -5.16 -36.58 22.01
N TYR A 333 -4.28 -37.51 22.39
CA TYR A 333 -3.80 -38.60 21.52
C TYR A 333 -4.49 -39.94 21.81
N ALA A 334 -5.07 -40.55 20.77
CA ALA A 334 -5.55 -41.93 20.80
C ALA A 334 -5.03 -42.71 19.58
N ALA A 335 -4.70 -43.99 19.79
CA ALA A 335 -3.88 -44.77 18.85
C ALA A 335 -4.55 -45.05 17.48
N MET A 336 -3.71 -45.17 16.44
CA MET A 336 -4.08 -45.58 15.08
C MET A 336 -5.08 -46.75 15.03
N ARG A 337 -6.15 -46.59 14.24
CA ARG A 337 -6.88 -47.71 13.63
C ARG A 337 -7.12 -47.45 12.14
N ARG A 338 -6.86 -48.47 11.32
CA ARG A 338 -7.20 -48.47 9.89
C ARG A 338 -8.68 -48.79 9.70
N SER A 339 -9.38 -47.95 8.96
CA SER A 339 -10.67 -48.24 8.28
C SER A 339 -10.64 -47.58 6.89
N SER A 340 -11.60 -47.91 6.01
CA SER A 340 -11.34 -47.98 4.56
C SER A 340 -12.33 -47.22 3.65
N CYS A 341 -11.77 -46.71 2.54
CA CYS A 341 -12.39 -46.06 1.37
C CYS A 341 -12.83 -44.58 1.53
N PRO A 342 -12.66 -43.76 0.46
CA PRO A 342 -12.73 -42.29 0.55
C PRO A 342 -14.11 -41.70 0.21
N SER A 343 -14.29 -40.42 0.57
CA SER A 343 -15.27 -39.50 -0.01
C SER A 343 -14.55 -38.48 -0.93
N PRO A 344 -15.26 -37.57 -1.65
CA PRO A 344 -14.64 -36.67 -2.64
C PRO A 344 -13.66 -35.60 -2.13
N SER A 345 -13.36 -35.55 -0.84
CA SER A 345 -12.33 -34.68 -0.23
C SER A 345 -11.98 -35.23 1.15
N SER A 346 -10.77 -35.79 1.32
CA SER A 346 -10.28 -36.34 2.58
C SER A 346 -9.64 -35.22 3.43
N VAL A 347 -9.69 -35.35 4.76
CA VAL A 347 -8.97 -34.45 5.67
C VAL A 347 -7.88 -35.26 6.36
N ALA A 348 -6.64 -34.83 6.20
CA ALA A 348 -5.46 -35.48 6.75
C ALA A 348 -5.15 -34.89 8.14
N PHE A 349 -5.39 -35.67 9.18
CA PHE A 349 -4.97 -35.31 10.52
C PHE A 349 -3.49 -35.64 10.72
N THR A 350 -2.65 -34.63 10.55
CA THR A 350 -1.28 -34.63 11.05
C THR A 350 -1.26 -34.74 12.57
N PHE A 351 -0.25 -35.43 13.11
CA PHE A 351 0.05 -35.41 14.55
C PHE A 351 1.17 -34.39 14.84
N PRO A 352 0.88 -33.13 15.19
CA PRO A 352 1.76 -32.41 16.11
C PRO A 352 1.62 -33.07 17.49
N TYR A 353 2.72 -33.25 18.22
CA TYR A 353 2.69 -33.62 19.64
C TYR A 353 2.73 -32.35 20.52
N THR A 354 1.60 -32.05 21.18
CA THR A 354 1.36 -30.92 22.09
C THR A 354 0.63 -31.47 23.33
N PHE A 355 1.14 -31.24 24.53
CA PHE A 355 0.85 -32.10 25.69
C PHE A 355 -0.28 -31.64 26.61
N ASP A 356 -0.84 -32.62 27.34
CA ASP A 356 -1.60 -32.40 28.57
C ASP A 356 -0.84 -31.49 29.54
N TYR A 357 -1.55 -30.53 30.14
CA TYR A 357 -1.16 -29.89 31.40
C TYR A 357 -2.38 -29.89 32.34
N ASP A 358 -2.22 -30.51 33.50
CA ASP A 358 -3.31 -30.68 34.47
C ASP A 358 -3.55 -29.37 35.23
N TRP A 359 -4.61 -28.64 34.86
CA TRP A 359 -4.86 -27.26 35.27
C TRP A 359 -5.40 -27.11 36.71
N ASN A 360 -4.88 -27.89 37.68
CA ASN A 360 -5.25 -27.79 39.10
C ASN A 360 -4.21 -28.42 40.07
N SER A 361 -3.11 -27.72 40.39
CA SER A 361 -2.25 -28.12 41.53
C SER A 361 -1.56 -26.98 42.30
N SER A 362 -2.27 -25.90 42.62
CA SER A 362 -1.84 -24.95 43.66
C SER A 362 -2.60 -25.19 44.98
N SER A 363 -1.96 -25.83 45.96
CA SER A 363 -2.56 -26.15 47.25
C SER A 363 -2.84 -24.91 48.10
N SER A 364 -4.13 -24.64 48.38
CA SER A 364 -4.52 -23.85 49.56
C SER A 364 -4.32 -24.69 50.84
N PRO A 365 -4.13 -24.11 52.04
CA PRO A 365 -5.25 -23.44 52.74
C PRO A 365 -4.92 -22.28 53.70
N SER A 366 -5.85 -21.34 53.84
CA SER A 366 -6.18 -20.71 55.14
C SER A 366 -7.66 -20.29 55.16
N HIS A 367 -8.29 -20.24 56.34
CA HIS A 367 -9.74 -20.03 56.49
C HIS A 367 -10.08 -18.74 57.24
N ALA A 368 -11.06 -17.99 56.73
CA ALA A 368 -12.04 -17.20 57.49
C ALA A 368 -13.32 -17.12 56.61
N CYS A 369 -14.53 -17.51 57.03
CA CYS A 369 -15.37 -16.97 58.12
C CYS A 369 -15.89 -15.53 57.81
N THR A 370 -17.20 -15.22 57.77
CA THR A 370 -18.43 -16.06 57.84
C THR A 370 -19.68 -15.22 57.49
N THR A 371 -20.75 -15.85 56.94
CA THR A 371 -22.20 -15.47 57.08
C THR A 371 -22.65 -14.08 56.55
N LEU A 372 -23.68 -13.95 55.69
CA LEU A 372 -25.10 -13.84 56.10
C LEU A 372 -26.11 -13.84 54.92
N LEU A 373 -27.24 -14.50 55.14
CA LEU A 373 -28.63 -14.25 54.65
C LEU A 373 -29.04 -14.39 53.15
N ARG A 374 -30.25 -14.93 53.01
CA ARG A 374 -31.22 -14.95 51.88
C ARG A 374 -32.57 -14.42 52.44
N PRO A 375 -33.67 -14.29 51.66
CA PRO A 375 -33.90 -13.61 50.37
C PRO A 375 -35.17 -12.70 50.43
N ALA A 376 -35.87 -12.50 49.28
CA ALA A 376 -37.18 -11.82 49.09
C ALA A 376 -37.12 -10.25 49.01
N SER A 377 -38.08 -9.53 48.41
CA SER A 377 -39.46 -9.87 47.94
C SER A 377 -39.88 -9.12 46.64
N CYS A 378 -41.05 -9.44 46.09
CA CYS A 378 -41.65 -8.84 44.87
C CYS A 378 -42.52 -7.58 45.16
N GLN A 379 -43.33 -7.14 44.16
CA GLN A 379 -44.32 -6.02 44.12
C GLN A 379 -43.74 -4.67 43.63
N ASN A 380 -44.45 -3.75 42.94
CA ASN A 380 -45.82 -3.64 42.35
C ASN A 380 -45.84 -2.40 41.38
N LEU A 381 -46.86 -1.95 40.60
CA LEU A 381 -48.27 -2.30 40.33
C LEU A 381 -48.78 -1.61 39.00
N VAL A 382 -50.04 -1.86 38.61
CA VAL A 382 -50.95 -1.04 37.73
C VAL A 382 -50.68 -0.93 36.20
N SER A 383 -51.73 -1.22 35.44
CA SER A 383 -52.03 -0.72 34.08
C SER A 383 -53.32 0.13 34.10
N PRO A 384 -53.60 0.93 33.06
CA PRO A 384 -54.94 0.85 32.45
C PRO A 384 -54.94 0.81 30.92
N SER A 385 -56.07 0.35 30.37
CA SER A 385 -56.36 0.12 28.95
C SER A 385 -57.25 1.21 28.33
N LEU A 386 -57.36 1.24 26.99
CA LEU A 386 -58.66 1.08 26.29
C LEU A 386 -58.52 0.92 24.76
N ASP A 387 -59.52 0.28 24.17
CA ASP A 387 -59.74 -0.02 22.74
C ASP A 387 -60.15 1.23 21.93
N GLY A 388 -60.26 1.26 20.59
CA GLY A 388 -60.11 0.27 19.52
C GLY A 388 -60.88 0.69 18.25
N LEU A 389 -61.15 -0.26 17.33
CA LEU A 389 -61.95 -0.14 16.07
C LEU A 389 -61.32 0.58 14.86
N GLY A 390 -61.64 0.08 13.66
CA GLY A 390 -61.54 0.81 12.38
C GLY A 390 -60.48 0.33 11.38
N GLY A 391 -60.90 -0.24 10.26
CA GLY A 391 -60.06 -0.46 9.06
C GLY A 391 -60.93 -0.47 7.80
N VAL A 392 -60.35 -0.55 6.59
CA VAL A 392 -61.01 -0.99 5.33
C VAL A 392 -60.01 -1.01 4.15
N ALA A 393 -60.06 -2.08 3.33
CA ALA A 393 -59.63 -2.28 1.92
C ALA A 393 -58.29 -1.70 1.39
N GLY A 394 -57.59 -2.33 0.42
CA GLY A 394 -57.81 -3.61 -0.28
C GLY A 394 -56.55 -3.95 -1.13
N ALA A 395 -56.10 -5.20 -1.27
CA ALA A 395 -56.73 -6.36 -1.91
C ALA A 395 -56.54 -6.42 -3.45
N LYS A 396 -55.65 -7.33 -3.91
CA LYS A 396 -55.78 -8.37 -4.99
C LYS A 396 -54.39 -8.71 -5.59
N LEU A 397 -54.10 -9.88 -6.20
CA LEU A 397 -54.92 -11.08 -6.54
C LEU A 397 -54.06 -12.37 -6.55
N HIS A 398 -54.73 -13.52 -6.72
CA HIS A 398 -54.26 -14.92 -6.62
C HIS A 398 -53.15 -15.39 -7.56
N ALA A 399 -52.52 -16.50 -7.15
CA ALA A 399 -52.01 -17.57 -8.03
C ALA A 399 -52.87 -18.85 -7.95
N SER A 400 -52.94 -19.61 -9.04
CA SER A 400 -53.47 -21.00 -9.16
C SER A 400 -53.10 -21.53 -10.56
N VAL A 401 -52.29 -22.58 -10.77
CA VAL A 401 -52.39 -24.01 -10.40
C VAL A 401 -53.29 -24.85 -11.32
N VAL A 402 -52.64 -25.65 -12.16
CA VAL A 402 -53.08 -26.93 -12.79
C VAL A 402 -51.78 -27.73 -13.05
N ARG A 403 -51.65 -29.06 -13.01
CA ARG A 403 -52.17 -30.25 -12.27
C ARG A 403 -51.93 -31.46 -13.20
N GLU A 404 -51.40 -32.56 -12.66
CA GLU A 404 -51.66 -33.97 -13.09
C GLU A 404 -51.23 -34.41 -14.52
N ASN A 405 -50.81 -35.66 -14.81
CA ASN A 405 -50.27 -36.75 -13.98
C ASN A 405 -49.59 -37.82 -14.88
N ASP A 406 -49.19 -38.97 -14.30
CA ASP A 406 -48.81 -40.25 -14.96
C ASP A 406 -47.50 -40.24 -15.81
N ALA A 407 -46.78 -41.34 -16.09
CA ALA A 407 -46.58 -42.70 -15.56
C ALA A 407 -45.52 -43.38 -16.48
N SER A 408 -44.77 -44.46 -16.18
CA SER A 408 -44.39 -45.20 -14.97
C SER A 408 -43.23 -46.19 -15.34
N THR A 409 -42.61 -46.86 -14.34
CA THR A 409 -41.52 -47.87 -14.48
C THR A 409 -40.15 -47.33 -14.95
N GLY A 410 -38.99 -47.81 -14.48
CA GLY A 410 -38.69 -48.72 -13.35
C GLY A 410 -37.33 -49.40 -13.53
N GLY A 411 -36.57 -49.66 -12.45
CA GLY A 411 -35.35 -50.51 -12.51
C GLY A 411 -34.14 -50.03 -11.71
N LEU A 412 -33.74 -50.86 -10.73
CA LEU A 412 -32.64 -50.68 -9.78
C LEU A 412 -31.23 -50.65 -10.41
N ALA A 413 -30.35 -49.82 -9.81
CA ALA A 413 -28.91 -49.97 -9.52
C ALA A 413 -28.00 -50.89 -10.39
N GLY A 414 -26.83 -50.36 -10.82
CA GLY A 414 -25.73 -51.19 -11.36
C GLY A 414 -24.50 -50.42 -11.87
N THR A 415 -23.39 -50.54 -11.15
CA THR A 415 -22.05 -49.96 -11.37
C THR A 415 -21.34 -50.24 -12.73
N PHE A 416 -20.74 -49.18 -13.30
CA PHE A 416 -19.39 -49.11 -13.93
C PHE A 416 -18.92 -50.03 -15.10
N ASN A 417 -18.32 -49.37 -16.11
CA ASN A 417 -17.12 -49.79 -16.89
C ASN A 417 -17.30 -50.80 -18.08
N PRO A 418 -16.31 -50.96 -19.02
CA PRO A 418 -16.23 -50.13 -20.24
C PRO A 418 -15.90 -50.90 -21.55
N LYS A 419 -15.78 -50.19 -22.71
CA LYS A 419 -14.82 -50.36 -23.86
C LYS A 419 -15.33 -49.70 -25.17
N LEU A 420 -14.61 -49.51 -26.29
CA LEU A 420 -13.18 -49.31 -26.71
C LEU A 420 -13.04 -49.84 -28.16
N TYR A 421 -12.68 -49.01 -29.15
CA TYR A 421 -12.16 -49.45 -30.48
C TYR A 421 -11.16 -48.42 -31.08
N PHE A 422 -10.43 -48.80 -32.14
CA PHE A 422 -9.11 -48.23 -32.49
C PHE A 422 -8.84 -48.06 -34.00
N VAL A 423 -8.04 -47.04 -34.36
CA VAL A 423 -7.14 -46.87 -35.55
C VAL A 423 -7.67 -47.07 -36.98
N GLN A 424 -7.62 -46.00 -37.80
CA GLN A 424 -6.77 -45.97 -39.01
C GLN A 424 -6.47 -44.53 -39.53
N ASN A 425 -5.37 -44.41 -40.29
CA ASN A 425 -4.75 -43.19 -40.86
C ASN A 425 -4.15 -43.61 -42.23
N PRO A 426 -4.04 -42.75 -43.28
CA PRO A 426 -2.74 -42.08 -43.52
C PRO A 426 -2.76 -40.74 -44.31
N SER A 427 -2.15 -39.69 -43.72
CA SER A 427 -1.17 -38.74 -44.33
C SER A 427 -1.29 -38.19 -45.78
N ARG A 428 -1.04 -36.87 -45.95
CA ARG A 428 -0.01 -36.33 -46.89
C ARG A 428 0.36 -34.86 -46.63
N LYS A 429 1.56 -34.44 -47.08
CA LYS A 429 2.07 -33.05 -47.14
C LYS A 429 2.02 -32.50 -48.58
N ILE A 430 2.11 -31.18 -48.78
CA ILE A 430 3.06 -30.43 -49.66
C ILE A 430 2.69 -28.92 -49.72
N THR A 431 3.40 -28.10 -50.50
CA THR A 431 3.78 -26.70 -50.25
C THR A 431 3.47 -25.69 -51.38
N ASP A 432 3.51 -24.40 -51.01
CA ASP A 432 4.02 -23.24 -51.78
C ASP A 432 3.10 -22.41 -52.74
N LYS A 433 3.20 -21.08 -52.56
CA LYS A 433 3.14 -19.92 -53.51
C LYS A 433 2.00 -19.63 -54.54
N GLN A 434 2.02 -18.34 -54.91
CA GLN A 434 1.57 -17.64 -56.13
C GLN A 434 0.12 -17.10 -56.26
N ASP A 435 -0.02 -15.81 -55.91
CA ASP A 435 -0.35 -14.69 -56.83
C ASP A 435 -1.05 -15.03 -58.17
N THR A 436 -2.20 -14.39 -58.43
CA THR A 436 -2.51 -13.86 -59.77
C THR A 436 -3.53 -12.72 -59.74
N ARG A 437 -3.43 -11.78 -60.70
CA ARG A 437 -4.21 -10.53 -60.78
C ARG A 437 -5.40 -10.59 -61.76
N SER A 438 -6.42 -9.75 -61.48
CA SER A 438 -7.40 -9.20 -62.45
C SER A 438 -8.47 -10.19 -62.99
N ARG A 439 -9.61 -9.79 -63.57
CA ARG A 439 -10.02 -8.52 -64.24
C ARG A 439 -11.47 -8.11 -63.95
N PHE A 440 -11.78 -6.84 -64.26
CA PHE A 440 -13.13 -6.27 -64.31
C PHE A 440 -14.02 -6.87 -65.41
N LEU A 441 -15.34 -6.80 -65.20
CA LEU A 441 -16.35 -6.77 -66.28
C LEU A 441 -17.49 -5.83 -65.86
N PHE A 442 -17.75 -4.81 -66.68
CA PHE A 442 -18.85 -3.85 -66.50
C PHE A 442 -20.11 -4.30 -67.27
N CYS A 443 -21.29 -4.03 -66.72
CA CYS A 443 -22.53 -3.88 -67.47
C CYS A 443 -23.40 -2.81 -66.80
N GLU A 444 -23.77 -1.75 -67.53
CA GLU A 444 -24.68 -0.71 -67.07
C GLU A 444 -26.14 -1.04 -67.44
N SER A 445 -27.10 -0.76 -66.53
CA SER A 445 -28.45 -0.34 -66.94
C SER A 445 -29.24 0.38 -65.83
N GLY A 446 -29.23 1.71 -65.88
CA GLY A 446 -30.39 2.59 -65.68
C GLY A 446 -31.32 2.48 -64.44
N ARG A 447 -31.18 3.47 -63.54
CA ARG A 447 -32.25 4.18 -62.75
C ARG A 447 -33.04 3.35 -61.71
N GLY A 448 -33.12 3.82 -60.45
CA GLY A 448 -34.01 3.15 -59.47
C GLY A 448 -34.44 3.83 -58.15
N ARG A 449 -33.57 4.60 -57.48
CA ARG A 449 -33.84 5.25 -56.15
C ARG A 449 -33.91 4.27 -54.95
N VAL A 450 -33.73 4.84 -53.74
CA VAL A 450 -33.76 4.20 -52.41
C VAL A 450 -32.65 3.16 -52.16
N VAL A 451 -31.58 3.61 -51.50
CA VAL A 451 -30.61 2.73 -50.81
C VAL A 451 -30.87 2.87 -49.30
N PRO A 452 -31.18 1.80 -48.56
CA PRO A 452 -31.12 1.83 -47.10
C PRO A 452 -29.66 1.91 -46.67
N VAL A 453 -29.35 2.71 -45.64
CA VAL A 453 -27.99 2.76 -45.07
C VAL A 453 -27.70 1.40 -44.43
N ASN A 454 -26.73 0.69 -44.98
CA ASN A 454 -26.23 -0.55 -44.40
C ASN A 454 -25.28 -0.21 -43.25
N VAL A 455 -25.54 -0.76 -42.06
CA VAL A 455 -24.82 -0.39 -40.82
C VAL A 455 -23.49 -1.16 -40.69
N ASP A 456 -23.38 -2.33 -41.32
CA ASP A 456 -22.25 -3.26 -41.16
C ASP A 456 -21.07 -2.96 -42.11
N ALA A 457 -20.63 -1.70 -42.18
CA ALA A 457 -19.56 -1.25 -43.09
C ALA A 457 -18.50 -0.32 -42.44
N ILE A 458 -18.46 -0.19 -41.11
CA ILE A 458 -17.48 0.63 -40.37
C ILE A 458 -16.64 -0.25 -39.43
N SER A 459 -15.97 -1.27 -39.99
CA SER A 459 -15.29 -2.31 -39.19
C SER A 459 -14.03 -2.91 -39.84
N SER A 460 -13.26 -2.13 -40.62
CA SER A 460 -11.90 -2.54 -41.06
C SER A 460 -10.95 -1.40 -41.48
N LEU A 461 -11.21 -0.15 -41.04
CA LEU A 461 -10.26 0.96 -41.17
C LEU A 461 -10.09 1.65 -39.82
N ALA A 462 -8.86 1.68 -39.33
CA ALA A 462 -8.48 2.54 -38.21
C ALA A 462 -8.44 3.99 -38.71
N LEU A 463 -9.59 4.66 -38.67
CA LEU A 463 -9.63 6.12 -38.73
C LEU A 463 -8.82 6.64 -37.55
N ALA A 464 -7.72 7.36 -37.82
CA ALA A 464 -7.06 8.12 -36.78
C ALA A 464 -8.07 9.12 -36.21
N GLN A 465 -8.35 9.02 -34.91
CA GLN A 465 -9.29 9.91 -34.25
C GLN A 465 -8.75 11.34 -34.34
N SER A 466 -9.36 12.14 -35.22
CA SER A 466 -9.06 13.55 -35.38
C SER A 466 -9.62 14.27 -34.16
N TYR A 467 -8.74 14.93 -33.40
CA TYR A 467 -9.14 15.90 -32.37
C TYR A 467 -9.40 17.25 -33.04
N PRO A 468 -10.25 18.12 -32.47
CA PRO A 468 -10.45 19.46 -33.01
C PRO A 468 -9.19 20.29 -32.83
N ASP A 469 -8.87 21.11 -33.83
CA ASP A 469 -7.64 21.90 -33.84
C ASP A 469 -7.84 23.22 -33.06
N THR A 470 -7.84 23.09 -31.73
CA THR A 470 -8.18 24.15 -30.76
C THR A 470 -7.68 23.78 -29.37
N ASP A 471 -7.38 24.79 -28.54
CA ASP A 471 -7.33 24.60 -27.09
C ASP A 471 -8.71 24.16 -26.59
N VAL A 472 -8.73 23.31 -25.56
CA VAL A 472 -9.96 22.82 -24.91
C VAL A 472 -9.87 23.08 -23.42
N VAL A 473 -10.85 23.80 -22.88
CA VAL A 473 -10.98 24.13 -21.46
C VAL A 473 -12.20 23.40 -20.89
N ILE A 474 -12.04 22.72 -19.75
CA ILE A 474 -13.16 22.20 -18.96
C ILE A 474 -13.67 23.35 -18.11
N VAL A 475 -14.85 23.88 -18.45
CA VAL A 475 -15.54 24.88 -17.63
C VAL A 475 -16.52 24.15 -16.71
N SER A 476 -16.30 24.23 -15.40
CA SER A 476 -17.06 23.48 -14.39
C SER A 476 -17.49 24.33 -13.21
N ASN A 477 -18.74 24.16 -12.78
CA ASN A 477 -19.14 24.51 -11.42
C ASN A 477 -18.69 23.38 -10.48
N ASN A 478 -17.46 23.47 -9.94
CA ASN A 478 -16.99 22.56 -8.91
C ASN A 478 -16.78 23.31 -7.59
N ASP A 479 -17.85 23.48 -6.81
CA ASP A 479 -17.80 24.17 -5.51
C ASP A 479 -17.29 23.29 -4.35
N LEU A 480 -16.71 22.11 -4.63
CA LEU A 480 -16.27 21.11 -3.64
C LEU A 480 -17.36 20.55 -2.71
N ASN A 481 -18.66 20.79 -2.99
CA ASN A 481 -19.75 20.29 -2.17
C ASN A 481 -20.40 19.03 -2.81
N PRO A 482 -20.22 17.81 -2.25
CA PRO A 482 -20.84 16.59 -2.78
C PRO A 482 -22.38 16.63 -2.81
N SER A 483 -23.02 17.52 -2.03
CA SER A 483 -24.48 17.68 -2.00
C SER A 483 -25.03 18.65 -3.07
N ASN A 484 -24.19 19.42 -3.76
CA ASN A 484 -24.63 20.41 -4.74
C ASN A 484 -24.98 19.73 -6.09
N GLN A 485 -26.28 19.73 -6.41
CA GLN A 485 -26.83 19.09 -7.63
C GLN A 485 -26.50 19.85 -8.93
N ASN A 486 -26.09 21.12 -8.85
CA ASN A 486 -25.71 21.94 -10.02
C ASN A 486 -24.23 21.76 -10.41
N ARG A 487 -23.46 20.92 -9.69
CA ARG A 487 -22.08 20.61 -10.05
C ARG A 487 -22.03 19.86 -11.38
N ALA A 488 -21.78 20.58 -12.46
CA ALA A 488 -21.71 20.08 -13.83
C ALA A 488 -20.64 20.85 -14.62
N SER A 489 -20.34 20.37 -15.83
CA SER A 489 -19.29 20.92 -16.67
C SER A 489 -19.62 20.86 -18.17
N ALA A 490 -18.90 21.69 -18.92
CA ALA A 490 -18.95 21.77 -20.37
C ALA A 490 -17.50 21.89 -20.91
N LEU A 491 -17.31 21.63 -22.20
CA LEU A 491 -16.03 21.87 -22.87
C LEU A 491 -16.11 23.17 -23.67
N TYR A 492 -15.24 24.12 -23.37
CA TYR A 492 -15.08 25.35 -24.13
C TYR A 492 -13.91 25.19 -25.10
N LEU A 493 -14.20 25.31 -26.39
CA LEU A 493 -13.24 25.24 -27.48
C LEU A 493 -12.97 26.67 -27.95
N ARG A 494 -11.73 27.13 -27.80
CA ARG A 494 -11.35 28.53 -27.99
C ARG A 494 -11.40 29.00 -29.45
N SER A 495 -11.07 28.13 -30.40
CA SER A 495 -10.95 28.52 -31.81
C SER A 495 -12.29 28.83 -32.48
N GLY A 496 -12.29 29.68 -33.51
CA GLY A 496 -13.51 30.03 -34.24
C GLY A 496 -13.95 28.95 -35.22
N PHE A 497 -15.14 28.38 -35.01
CA PHE A 497 -15.79 27.40 -35.89
C PHE A 497 -17.09 27.97 -36.49
N SER A 498 -17.43 27.63 -37.74
CA SER A 498 -18.81 27.81 -38.22
C SER A 498 -19.76 26.82 -37.53
N CYS A 499 -21.07 27.05 -37.59
CA CYS A 499 -22.05 26.17 -36.94
C CYS A 499 -21.93 24.69 -37.32
N LEU A 500 -21.58 24.36 -38.58
CA LEU A 500 -21.40 22.97 -39.00
C LEU A 500 -20.12 22.36 -38.40
N GLU A 501 -19.00 23.06 -38.51
CA GLU A 501 -17.72 22.62 -37.92
C GLU A 501 -17.79 22.51 -36.40
N ALA A 502 -18.64 23.32 -35.74
CA ALA A 502 -18.84 23.29 -34.29
C ALA A 502 -19.49 21.96 -33.83
N TYR A 503 -20.44 21.42 -34.60
CA TYR A 503 -20.96 20.07 -34.36
C TYR A 503 -19.90 18.99 -34.57
N GLU A 504 -19.07 19.13 -35.62
CA GLU A 504 -17.98 18.19 -35.92
C GLU A 504 -16.90 18.20 -34.82
N ALA A 505 -16.50 19.38 -34.34
CA ALA A 505 -15.51 19.56 -33.28
C ALA A 505 -15.95 18.97 -31.94
N CYS A 506 -17.23 19.14 -31.56
CA CYS A 506 -17.78 18.44 -30.39
C CYS A 506 -17.79 16.92 -30.61
N ALA A 507 -18.20 16.45 -31.79
CA ALA A 507 -18.27 15.01 -32.08
C ALA A 507 -16.88 14.33 -32.08
N GLN A 508 -15.82 15.05 -32.48
CA GLN A 508 -14.42 14.61 -32.36
C GLN A 508 -13.99 14.37 -30.91
N LEU A 509 -14.46 15.22 -29.98
CA LEU A 509 -14.30 15.05 -28.53
C LEU A 509 -15.28 14.03 -27.92
N GLN A 510 -16.13 13.40 -28.75
CA GLN A 510 -17.20 12.46 -28.37
C GLN A 510 -18.39 13.11 -27.62
N GLU A 511 -18.67 14.37 -27.92
CA GLU A 511 -19.67 15.22 -27.27
C GLU A 511 -20.65 15.81 -28.29
N THR A 512 -21.67 16.52 -27.80
CA THR A 512 -22.58 17.33 -28.62
C THR A 512 -22.42 18.82 -28.30
N LEU A 513 -22.89 19.72 -29.17
CA LEU A 513 -23.05 21.12 -28.80
C LEU A 513 -23.87 21.25 -27.50
N LEU A 514 -23.46 22.16 -26.63
CA LEU A 514 -24.11 22.42 -25.36
C LEU A 514 -25.58 22.83 -25.60
N PRO A 515 -26.57 22.16 -24.98
CA PRO A 515 -27.96 22.61 -25.00
C PRO A 515 -28.16 23.91 -24.20
N GLU A 516 -29.40 24.42 -24.16
CA GLU A 516 -29.72 25.63 -23.41
C GLU A 516 -29.33 25.51 -21.92
N PRO A 517 -28.58 26.48 -21.34
CA PRO A 517 -28.14 26.41 -19.94
C PRO A 517 -29.28 26.16 -18.95
N GLY A 518 -28.97 25.41 -17.88
CA GLY A 518 -29.93 24.83 -16.95
C GLY A 518 -30.38 23.42 -17.32
N SER A 519 -30.32 23.01 -18.59
CA SER A 519 -30.77 21.67 -19.02
C SER A 519 -29.82 20.51 -18.67
N ILE A 520 -28.58 20.80 -18.25
CA ILE A 520 -27.56 19.80 -17.85
C ILE A 520 -26.98 20.00 -16.43
N GLY A 521 -27.67 20.77 -15.57
CA GLY A 521 -27.23 21.06 -14.20
C GLY A 521 -26.39 22.33 -14.03
N LEU A 522 -25.58 22.71 -15.02
CA LEU A 522 -24.97 24.05 -15.08
C LEU A 522 -26.07 25.10 -15.30
N SER A 523 -26.28 26.04 -14.37
CA SER A 523 -27.19 27.16 -14.62
C SER A 523 -26.56 28.21 -15.55
N ALA A 524 -27.37 29.15 -16.04
CA ALA A 524 -26.87 30.25 -16.87
C ALA A 524 -26.00 31.26 -16.08
N GLU A 525 -26.13 31.28 -14.74
CA GLU A 525 -25.38 32.13 -13.82
C GLU A 525 -24.02 31.48 -13.52
N ASP A 526 -24.01 30.21 -13.06
CA ASP A 526 -22.77 29.44 -12.88
C ASP A 526 -21.90 29.43 -14.15
N LEU A 527 -22.53 29.25 -15.32
CA LEU A 527 -21.85 29.23 -16.61
C LEU A 527 -21.30 30.62 -17.01
N SER A 528 -21.99 31.71 -16.65
CA SER A 528 -21.46 33.07 -16.84
C SER A 528 -20.17 33.27 -16.04
N ASP A 529 -20.22 32.91 -14.76
CA ASP A 529 -19.15 33.23 -13.82
C ASP A 529 -17.90 32.38 -14.11
N VAL A 530 -18.08 31.09 -14.41
CA VAL A 530 -16.96 30.21 -14.81
C VAL A 530 -16.37 30.63 -16.17
N LEU A 531 -17.17 31.08 -17.14
CA LEU A 531 -16.65 31.56 -18.44
C LEU A 531 -15.94 32.91 -18.36
N THR A 532 -16.34 33.80 -17.44
CA THR A 532 -15.71 35.12 -17.26
C THR A 532 -14.53 35.08 -16.29
N SER A 533 -14.43 34.04 -15.44
CA SER A 533 -13.31 33.84 -14.51
C SER A 533 -11.98 33.60 -15.22
N ASN A 534 -10.93 34.26 -14.71
CA ASN A 534 -9.54 34.03 -15.10
C ASN A 534 -8.99 32.70 -14.53
N ARG A 535 -9.46 32.28 -13.35
CA ARG A 535 -8.96 31.05 -12.68
C ARG A 535 -9.31 29.79 -13.45
N HIS A 536 -10.47 29.72 -14.09
CA HIS A 536 -10.90 28.54 -14.86
C HIS A 536 -10.44 28.57 -16.34
N GLY A 537 -9.43 29.38 -16.69
CA GLY A 537 -8.80 29.36 -18.02
C GLY A 537 -9.63 29.89 -19.20
N ALA A 538 -10.86 30.35 -18.95
CA ALA A 538 -11.78 30.85 -19.96
C ALA A 538 -11.61 32.37 -20.19
N SER A 539 -11.62 33.20 -19.14
CA SER A 539 -11.33 34.64 -19.18
C SER A 539 -12.12 35.45 -20.23
N LEU A 540 -13.36 35.04 -20.52
CA LEU A 540 -14.13 35.62 -21.62
C LEU A 540 -14.76 36.97 -21.27
N GLN A 541 -14.79 37.87 -22.24
CA GLN A 541 -15.56 39.10 -22.12
C GLN A 541 -17.06 38.77 -22.02
N ALA A 542 -17.81 39.51 -21.19
CA ALA A 542 -19.25 39.28 -20.99
C ALA A 542 -20.11 39.41 -22.28
N SER A 543 -19.58 40.06 -23.31
CA SER A 543 -20.16 40.20 -24.65
C SER A 543 -19.63 39.21 -25.70
N GLN A 544 -18.69 38.33 -25.34
CA GLN A 544 -18.09 37.36 -26.26
C GLN A 544 -19.18 36.44 -26.83
N GLN A 545 -19.22 36.30 -28.16
CA GLN A 545 -20.18 35.45 -28.86
C GLN A 545 -19.66 34.01 -28.94
N ILE A 546 -20.50 33.04 -28.60
CA ILE A 546 -20.17 31.61 -28.49
C ILE A 546 -21.30 30.79 -29.13
N TRP A 547 -20.97 29.70 -29.83
CA TRP A 547 -21.97 28.75 -30.33
C TRP A 547 -22.46 27.79 -29.24
N ILE A 548 -23.78 27.70 -29.09
CA ILE A 548 -24.49 26.61 -28.40
C ILE A 548 -25.56 26.00 -29.32
N ALA A 549 -26.14 24.87 -28.95
CA ALA A 549 -27.18 24.21 -29.73
C ALA A 549 -28.46 25.05 -29.85
N GLY A 550 -28.99 25.11 -31.07
CA GLY A 550 -30.28 25.72 -31.38
C GLY A 550 -31.47 24.79 -31.12
N ASN A 551 -32.68 25.32 -31.30
CA ASN A 551 -33.93 24.61 -31.01
C ASN A 551 -34.26 23.49 -32.02
N THR A 552 -33.41 23.29 -33.04
CA THR A 552 -33.53 22.25 -34.06
C THR A 552 -32.20 21.52 -34.23
N VAL A 553 -32.25 20.21 -34.47
CA VAL A 553 -31.05 19.38 -34.69
C VAL A 553 -30.28 19.90 -35.91
N GLY A 554 -28.98 20.15 -35.77
CA GLY A 554 -28.15 20.72 -36.84
C GLY A 554 -28.25 22.25 -36.98
N SER A 555 -28.74 22.96 -35.95
CA SER A 555 -28.75 24.42 -35.90
C SER A 555 -28.05 24.93 -34.64
N CYS A 556 -27.40 26.09 -34.74
CA CYS A 556 -26.73 26.74 -33.63
C CYS A 556 -27.41 28.07 -33.29
N VAL A 557 -27.20 28.56 -32.08
CA VAL A 557 -27.59 29.91 -31.66
C VAL A 557 -26.45 30.57 -30.91
N VAL A 558 -26.40 31.89 -30.97
CA VAL A 558 -25.36 32.66 -30.29
C VAL A 558 -25.72 32.82 -28.82
N PHE A 559 -24.80 32.44 -27.94
CA PHE A 559 -24.79 32.75 -26.52
C PHE A 559 -23.70 33.79 -26.23
N THR A 560 -23.85 34.57 -25.17
CA THR A 560 -22.77 35.39 -24.57
C THR A 560 -22.80 35.23 -23.05
N PRO A 561 -21.66 35.28 -22.33
CA PRO A 561 -21.64 35.11 -20.88
C PRO A 561 -22.59 36.04 -20.12
N SER A 562 -22.88 37.27 -20.61
CA SER A 562 -23.94 38.15 -20.07
C SER A 562 -25.40 37.64 -20.27
N ASN A 563 -25.58 36.32 -20.36
CA ASN A 563 -26.84 35.58 -20.54
C ASN A 563 -27.74 36.14 -21.66
N ARG A 564 -27.14 36.45 -22.81
CA ARG A 564 -27.88 36.86 -24.03
C ARG A 564 -27.87 35.73 -25.03
N ARG A 565 -29.06 35.32 -25.47
CA ARG A 565 -29.28 34.32 -26.51
C ARG A 565 -29.85 34.98 -27.76
N SER A 566 -29.32 34.70 -28.94
CA SER A 566 -29.87 35.20 -30.20
C SER A 566 -29.89 34.15 -31.31
N GLN A 567 -30.92 34.21 -32.17
CA GLN A 567 -31.04 33.41 -33.40
C GLN A 567 -30.29 34.04 -34.59
N ALA A 568 -29.54 35.13 -34.38
CA ALA A 568 -29.09 36.04 -35.43
C ALA A 568 -27.58 35.96 -35.74
N GLY A 569 -26.98 34.78 -35.57
CA GLY A 569 -25.65 34.51 -36.12
C GLY A 569 -25.72 34.27 -37.63
N LEU A 570 -24.70 34.69 -38.38
CA LEU A 570 -24.61 34.42 -39.81
C LEU A 570 -24.02 33.02 -40.05
N GLU A 571 -24.45 32.30 -41.09
CA GLU A 571 -23.90 30.97 -41.43
C GLU A 571 -22.39 31.00 -41.74
N SER A 572 -21.85 32.18 -42.08
CA SER A 572 -20.42 32.44 -42.31
C SER A 572 -19.64 32.88 -41.07
N GLU A 573 -20.29 33.00 -39.91
CA GLU A 573 -19.70 33.49 -38.66
C GLU A 573 -18.92 32.37 -37.96
N ARG A 574 -17.66 32.64 -37.60
CA ARG A 574 -16.80 31.69 -36.89
C ARG A 574 -16.66 32.12 -35.44
N LEU A 575 -17.23 31.35 -34.52
CA LEU A 575 -17.25 31.64 -33.09
C LEU A 575 -16.63 30.49 -32.29
N PRO A 576 -16.07 30.76 -31.10
CA PRO A 576 -15.78 29.74 -30.09
C PRO A 576 -17.01 28.88 -29.78
N VAL A 577 -16.78 27.68 -29.25
CA VAL A 577 -17.82 26.64 -29.14
C VAL A 577 -17.93 26.12 -27.72
N LEU A 578 -19.16 25.88 -27.25
CA LEU A 578 -19.43 25.10 -26.05
C LEU A 578 -20.01 23.73 -26.43
N CYS A 579 -19.36 22.67 -25.98
CA CYS A 579 -19.85 21.29 -26.03
C CYS A 579 -20.30 20.82 -24.65
N THR A 580 -21.11 19.77 -24.59
CA THR A 580 -21.32 18.99 -23.36
C THR A 580 -19.99 18.44 -22.83
N ASN A 581 -19.89 18.18 -21.52
CA ASN A 581 -18.93 17.19 -21.01
C ASN A 581 -19.74 16.04 -20.39
N SER A 582 -19.72 14.88 -21.04
CA SER A 582 -20.39 13.65 -20.63
C SER A 582 -19.39 12.59 -20.13
N ALA A 583 -18.20 13.01 -19.72
CA ALA A 583 -17.28 12.22 -18.93
C ALA A 583 -17.78 12.06 -17.47
N PRO A 584 -17.59 10.89 -16.83
CA PRO A 584 -18.00 10.67 -15.44
C PRO A 584 -17.12 11.46 -14.46
N LEU A 585 -17.61 11.65 -13.23
CA LEU A 585 -16.74 12.10 -12.13
C LEU A 585 -15.90 10.91 -11.66
N THR A 586 -14.57 11.06 -11.67
CA THR A 586 -13.65 10.06 -11.10
C THR A 586 -13.88 9.91 -9.59
N ARG A 587 -13.88 8.66 -9.12
CA ARG A 587 -13.96 8.27 -7.71
C ARG A 587 -13.05 7.07 -7.46
N SER A 588 -12.64 6.87 -6.22
CA SER A 588 -11.58 5.97 -5.74
C SER A 588 -11.81 4.45 -5.89
N ASN A 589 -12.64 4.00 -6.83
CA ASN A 589 -12.50 2.62 -7.31
C ASN A 589 -11.31 2.54 -8.28
N VAL A 590 -10.10 2.72 -7.75
CA VAL A 590 -8.87 2.98 -8.53
C VAL A 590 -8.36 1.78 -9.32
N THR A 591 -9.14 0.70 -9.37
CA THR A 591 -8.88 -0.49 -10.18
C THR A 591 -9.09 -0.26 -11.69
N SER A 592 -9.86 0.75 -12.09
CA SER A 592 -9.92 1.22 -13.49
C SER A 592 -10.56 2.61 -13.63
N TYR A 593 -9.84 3.57 -14.22
CA TYR A 593 -10.41 4.85 -14.67
C TYR A 593 -11.22 4.69 -15.97
N ASP A 594 -12.24 5.54 -16.17
CA ASP A 594 -12.89 5.69 -17.49
C ASP A 594 -11.98 6.48 -18.44
N THR A 595 -11.11 5.75 -19.13
CA THR A 595 -10.18 6.29 -20.13
C THR A 595 -10.80 6.35 -21.54
N THR A 596 -12.13 6.27 -21.69
CA THR A 596 -12.78 6.36 -23.01
C THR A 596 -12.72 7.77 -23.61
N ARG A 597 -12.71 8.80 -22.75
CA ARG A 597 -12.77 10.22 -23.15
C ARG A 597 -11.38 10.80 -23.39
N GLN A 598 -10.64 10.17 -24.30
CA GLN A 598 -9.25 10.48 -24.59
C GLN A 598 -9.07 11.86 -25.24
N ILE A 599 -7.88 12.44 -25.08
CA ILE A 599 -7.42 13.63 -25.79
C ILE A 599 -5.90 13.53 -26.06
N ARG A 600 -5.40 14.24 -27.06
CA ARG A 600 -3.97 14.31 -27.37
C ARG A 600 -3.42 15.71 -27.18
N VAL A 601 -2.23 15.78 -26.58
CA VAL A 601 -1.42 16.98 -26.42
C VAL A 601 -0.06 16.71 -27.03
N SER A 602 0.43 17.62 -27.87
CA SER A 602 1.79 17.55 -28.40
C SER A 602 2.67 18.46 -27.56
N THR A 603 3.78 17.91 -27.06
CA THR A 603 4.68 18.59 -26.11
C THR A 603 6.05 18.84 -26.77
N PRO A 604 6.82 19.86 -26.34
CA PRO A 604 8.13 20.17 -26.94
C PRO A 604 9.17 19.05 -26.81
N SER A 605 9.27 18.38 -25.65
CA SER A 605 10.29 17.34 -25.41
C SER A 605 9.74 15.97 -24.96
N ALA A 606 8.46 15.82 -24.61
CA ALA A 606 7.88 14.52 -24.20
C ALA A 606 7.10 13.76 -25.31
N GLY A 607 6.95 14.33 -26.51
CA GLY A 607 6.22 13.75 -27.64
C GLY A 607 4.71 14.07 -27.66
N VAL A 608 3.92 13.23 -28.35
CA VAL A 608 2.45 13.37 -28.42
C VAL A 608 1.77 12.46 -27.39
N LEU A 609 1.42 13.01 -26.24
CA LEU A 609 0.81 12.26 -25.15
C LEU A 609 -0.70 12.08 -25.39
N THR A 610 -1.20 10.84 -25.24
CA THR A 610 -2.63 10.54 -25.22
C THR A 610 -3.10 10.38 -23.78
N GLY A 611 -3.73 11.41 -23.23
CA GLY A 611 -4.37 11.41 -21.91
C GLY A 611 -5.89 11.20 -22.03
N PHE A 612 -6.61 11.46 -20.93
CA PHE A 612 -8.08 11.41 -20.89
C PHE A 612 -8.66 12.55 -20.05
N ARG A 613 -9.98 12.75 -20.11
CA ARG A 613 -10.70 13.67 -19.22
C ARG A 613 -11.72 12.95 -18.36
N ASP A 614 -11.95 13.51 -17.18
CA ASP A 614 -13.14 13.24 -16.38
C ASP A 614 -14.09 14.46 -16.39
N LYS A 615 -15.02 14.50 -15.43
CA LYS A 615 -15.98 15.59 -15.29
C LYS A 615 -15.33 16.97 -15.05
N PHE A 616 -14.18 17.04 -14.38
CA PHE A 616 -13.59 18.32 -13.95
C PHE A 616 -12.11 18.51 -14.36
N SER A 617 -11.40 17.46 -14.77
CA SER A 617 -9.98 17.53 -15.13
C SER A 617 -9.61 16.75 -16.39
N PHE A 618 -8.59 17.22 -17.10
CA PHE A 618 -7.74 16.39 -17.95
C PHE A 618 -6.66 15.72 -17.10
N ARG A 619 -6.30 14.49 -17.47
CA ARG A 619 -5.36 13.62 -16.77
C ARG A 619 -4.36 13.02 -17.77
N PHE A 620 -3.08 13.18 -17.46
CA PHE A 620 -1.95 12.56 -18.17
C PHE A 620 -1.08 11.86 -17.12
N LEU A 621 -1.32 10.56 -16.95
CA LEU A 621 -0.71 9.74 -15.91
C LEU A 621 0.48 8.96 -16.48
N GLY A 622 1.51 8.68 -15.68
CA GLY A 622 2.64 7.84 -16.09
C GLY A 622 3.50 8.45 -17.22
N VAL A 623 3.68 9.76 -17.22
CA VAL A 623 4.54 10.46 -18.19
C VAL A 623 5.99 10.33 -17.76
N GLN A 624 6.78 9.54 -18.50
CA GLN A 624 8.20 9.35 -18.19
C GLN A 624 9.00 10.63 -18.49
N TYR A 625 9.79 11.11 -17.52
CA TYR A 625 10.62 12.32 -17.65
C TYR A 625 12.13 12.04 -17.74
N ALA A 626 12.59 10.86 -17.30
CA ALA A 626 13.98 10.43 -17.38
C ALA A 626 14.14 9.03 -17.96
N GLU A 627 15.33 8.75 -18.50
CA GLU A 627 15.77 7.39 -18.85
C GLU A 627 15.83 6.49 -17.61
N SER A 628 15.67 5.17 -17.80
CA SER A 628 15.66 4.20 -16.69
C SER A 628 16.91 4.30 -15.81
N THR A 629 16.72 4.33 -14.49
CA THR A 629 17.80 4.41 -13.51
C THR A 629 18.40 3.04 -13.15
N ALA A 630 17.94 1.97 -13.80
CA ALA A 630 18.30 0.60 -13.47
C ALA A 630 19.77 0.24 -13.74
N GLY A 631 20.30 -0.71 -12.97
CA GLY A 631 21.56 -1.40 -13.26
C GLY A 631 22.77 -0.46 -13.32
N ALA A 632 23.34 -0.26 -14.51
CA ALA A 632 24.52 0.60 -14.68
C ALA A 632 24.24 2.10 -14.43
N ASN A 633 22.98 2.53 -14.45
CA ASN A 633 22.56 3.89 -14.11
C ASN A 633 22.23 4.05 -12.62
N ARG A 634 22.22 2.96 -11.84
CA ARG A 634 21.81 2.96 -10.43
C ARG A 634 22.80 3.79 -9.60
N PHE A 635 22.27 4.62 -8.70
CA PHE A 635 22.99 5.60 -7.87
C PHE A 635 23.66 6.76 -8.65
N HIS A 636 23.50 6.85 -9.96
CA HIS A 636 23.97 7.99 -10.75
C HIS A 636 22.87 9.05 -10.92
N PRO A 637 23.21 10.33 -11.19
CA PRO A 637 22.23 11.34 -11.58
C PRO A 637 21.37 10.87 -12.76
N PRO A 638 20.09 11.26 -12.82
CA PRO A 638 19.20 10.85 -13.89
C PRO A 638 19.60 11.52 -15.22
N THR A 639 19.10 10.97 -16.33
CA THR A 639 19.29 11.54 -17.67
C THR A 639 17.93 11.82 -18.29
N ALA A 640 17.74 13.01 -18.86
CA ALA A 640 16.49 13.39 -19.53
C ALA A 640 16.13 12.40 -20.66
N VAL A 641 14.87 11.95 -20.70
CA VAL A 641 14.42 11.02 -21.75
C VAL A 641 14.37 11.72 -23.12
N THR A 642 14.97 11.12 -24.15
CA THR A 642 15.04 11.77 -25.48
C THR A 642 13.92 11.28 -26.39
N ILE A 643 12.80 12.00 -26.42
CA ILE A 643 11.63 11.69 -27.26
C ILE A 643 11.56 12.62 -28.49
N SER A 644 11.14 12.11 -29.65
CA SER A 644 10.86 12.96 -30.82
C SER A 644 9.43 13.51 -30.77
N SER A 645 9.22 14.75 -31.19
CA SER A 645 7.96 15.48 -31.00
C SER A 645 6.76 14.88 -31.76
N ASP A 646 6.98 13.98 -32.73
CA ASP A 646 5.95 13.21 -33.43
C ASP A 646 5.62 11.85 -32.77
N THR A 647 6.38 11.44 -31.76
CA THR A 647 6.26 10.13 -31.13
C THR A 647 5.04 10.07 -30.23
N SER A 648 4.04 9.27 -30.62
CA SER A 648 2.82 9.08 -29.81
C SER A 648 3.08 8.17 -28.61
N ARG A 649 2.74 8.66 -27.41
CA ARG A 649 2.83 7.92 -26.13
C ARG A 649 1.44 7.81 -25.47
N SER A 650 1.27 6.79 -24.64
CA SER A 650 0.12 6.68 -23.73
C SER A 650 0.41 7.44 -22.44
N ALA A 651 -0.60 8.12 -21.89
CA ALA A 651 -0.57 8.75 -20.57
C ALA A 651 -1.89 8.46 -19.81
N LEU A 652 -2.34 7.20 -19.88
CA LEU A 652 -3.68 6.75 -19.44
C LEU A 652 -3.70 6.01 -18.10
N ALA A 653 -2.53 5.73 -17.52
CA ALA A 653 -2.36 5.03 -16.24
C ALA A 653 -1.05 5.49 -15.59
N TYR A 654 -0.95 5.38 -14.27
CA TYR A 654 0.26 5.74 -13.53
C TYR A 654 1.48 4.90 -13.95
N GLY A 655 2.67 5.42 -13.68
CA GLY A 655 3.94 4.74 -13.91
C GLY A 655 4.22 3.62 -12.91
N SER A 656 5.41 3.02 -12.99
CA SER A 656 5.88 2.09 -11.95
C SER A 656 6.28 2.83 -10.67
N VAL A 657 5.86 2.28 -9.54
CA VAL A 657 6.30 2.66 -8.19
C VAL A 657 7.80 2.40 -8.05
N CYS A 658 8.56 3.35 -7.49
CA CYS A 658 10.00 3.17 -7.31
C CYS A 658 10.35 2.04 -6.31
N ALA A 659 11.45 1.34 -6.58
CA ALA A 659 11.98 0.28 -5.74
C ALA A 659 12.15 0.73 -4.27
N GLN A 660 11.40 0.09 -3.37
CA GLN A 660 11.27 0.47 -1.96
C GLN A 660 10.89 -0.76 -1.11
N PRO A 661 11.24 -0.79 0.19
CA PRO A 661 10.84 -1.87 1.08
C PRO A 661 9.33 -1.87 1.37
N PRO A 662 8.79 -2.95 1.99
CA PRO A 662 7.42 -2.93 2.48
C PRO A 662 7.18 -1.83 3.50
N ASP A 663 6.07 -1.11 3.34
CA ASP A 663 5.52 -0.22 4.34
C ASP A 663 4.32 -0.94 4.99
N ALA A 664 4.47 -1.35 6.25
CA ALA A 664 3.40 -2.06 6.96
C ALA A 664 2.21 -1.15 7.30
N ASP A 665 2.44 0.16 7.29
CA ASP A 665 1.55 1.17 7.84
C ASP A 665 0.80 1.90 6.72
N ASN A 666 1.53 2.40 5.72
CA ASN A 666 1.00 2.90 4.45
C ASN A 666 0.78 1.78 3.42
N GLY A 667 0.75 0.51 3.84
CA GLY A 667 0.32 -0.64 3.04
C GLY A 667 1.19 -1.04 1.84
N HIS A 668 2.26 -0.31 1.52
CA HIS A 668 3.13 -0.64 0.38
C HIS A 668 3.76 -2.03 0.53
N LEU A 669 3.84 -2.74 -0.59
CA LEU A 669 4.57 -4.01 -0.65
C LEU A 669 6.05 -3.76 -0.97
N LEU A 670 6.85 -4.81 -0.98
CA LEU A 670 8.20 -4.74 -1.57
C LEU A 670 8.08 -4.46 -3.08
N HIS A 671 8.45 -3.26 -3.51
CA HIS A 671 8.55 -2.89 -4.92
C HIS A 671 10.01 -2.96 -5.38
N THR A 672 10.21 -3.34 -6.64
CA THR A 672 11.56 -3.62 -7.20
C THR A 672 11.85 -2.91 -8.52
N ASP A 673 10.98 -2.03 -8.98
CA ASP A 673 11.12 -1.37 -10.29
C ASP A 673 12.01 -0.13 -10.19
N GLU A 674 13.12 -0.14 -10.94
CA GLU A 674 14.09 0.96 -11.04
C GLU A 674 13.86 1.86 -12.28
N ASP A 675 12.98 1.45 -13.19
CA ASP A 675 12.41 2.31 -14.24
C ASP A 675 11.12 2.93 -13.71
N CYS A 676 11.26 3.92 -12.84
CA CYS A 676 10.16 4.54 -12.10
C CYS A 676 10.08 6.07 -12.24
N MET A 677 10.86 6.66 -13.16
CA MET A 677 10.97 8.11 -13.37
C MET A 677 9.80 8.68 -14.17
N TYR A 678 8.63 8.64 -13.53
CA TYR A 678 7.35 9.07 -14.06
C TYR A 678 6.77 10.24 -13.27
N LEU A 679 5.99 11.07 -13.96
CA LEU A 679 5.17 12.12 -13.37
C LEU A 679 3.75 12.09 -13.94
N ASN A 680 2.84 12.77 -13.27
CA ASN A 680 1.42 12.84 -13.64
C ASN A 680 1.00 14.31 -13.72
N VAL A 681 0.22 14.68 -14.73
CA VAL A 681 -0.29 16.05 -14.92
C VAL A 681 -1.82 16.05 -14.87
N PHE A 682 -2.38 16.93 -14.05
CA PHE A 682 -3.80 17.24 -13.98
C PHE A 682 -4.01 18.72 -14.36
N SER A 683 -4.99 19.03 -15.20
CA SER A 683 -5.27 20.41 -15.63
C SER A 683 -6.73 20.59 -16.05
N PRO A 684 -7.35 21.78 -15.90
CA PRO A 684 -8.62 22.10 -16.55
C PRO A 684 -8.44 22.54 -18.03
N ILE A 685 -7.20 22.67 -18.54
CA ILE A 685 -6.88 23.13 -19.90
C ILE A 685 -5.99 22.12 -20.62
N VAL A 686 -6.17 21.97 -21.94
CA VAL A 686 -5.13 21.47 -22.85
C VAL A 686 -5.05 22.34 -24.10
N ASN A 687 -3.84 22.60 -24.59
CA ASN A 687 -3.60 23.53 -25.70
C ASN A 687 -3.27 22.78 -27.01
N SER A 688 -3.65 23.35 -28.17
CA SER A 688 -3.28 22.78 -29.48
C SER A 688 -1.94 23.33 -29.96
N ALA A 689 -1.02 22.43 -30.35
CA ALA A 689 0.33 22.77 -30.80
C ALA A 689 0.41 23.53 -32.14
N THR A 690 -0.74 23.80 -32.77
CA THR A 690 -0.89 24.57 -34.02
C THR A 690 -1.23 26.04 -33.79
N ILE A 691 -1.76 26.40 -32.61
CA ILE A 691 -2.31 27.73 -32.30
C ILE A 691 -1.58 28.29 -31.07
N SER A 692 -0.41 28.87 -31.27
CA SER A 692 0.30 29.61 -30.22
C SER A 692 -0.21 31.05 -30.12
N ASP A 693 -1.36 31.25 -29.48
CA ASP A 693 -1.78 32.61 -29.09
C ASP A 693 -1.04 33.03 -27.80
N GLN A 694 -0.17 34.05 -27.93
CA GLN A 694 0.65 34.58 -26.82
C GLN A 694 -0.20 35.27 -25.75
N ASP A 695 -1.41 35.73 -26.09
CA ASP A 695 -2.33 36.38 -25.14
C ASP A 695 -3.20 35.36 -24.37
N THR A 696 -2.93 34.06 -24.51
CA THR A 696 -3.56 32.96 -23.75
C THR A 696 -3.31 33.11 -22.24
N PRO A 697 -4.36 33.13 -21.41
CA PRO A 697 -4.21 32.98 -19.96
C PRO A 697 -3.62 31.61 -19.62
N LYS A 698 -2.48 31.63 -18.93
CA LYS A 698 -1.82 30.46 -18.33
C LYS A 698 -2.17 30.40 -16.83
N LEU A 699 -2.19 29.19 -16.27
CA LEU A 699 -2.48 28.92 -14.86
C LEU A 699 -1.18 28.62 -14.11
N PRO A 700 -1.01 29.02 -12.84
CA PRO A 700 0.17 28.64 -12.08
C PRO A 700 0.18 27.12 -11.85
N VAL A 701 1.38 26.58 -11.65
CA VAL A 701 1.64 25.14 -11.55
C VAL A 701 1.93 24.79 -10.10
N MET A 702 1.18 23.86 -9.53
CA MET A 702 1.52 23.22 -8.26
C MET A 702 2.31 21.94 -8.56
N PHE A 703 3.51 21.80 -7.99
CA PHE A 703 4.43 20.69 -8.20
C PHE A 703 4.60 19.93 -6.90
N PHE A 704 4.01 18.74 -6.81
CA PHE A 704 3.95 17.93 -5.59
C PHE A 704 5.03 16.86 -5.53
N ILE A 705 5.67 16.77 -4.37
CA ILE A 705 6.64 15.74 -3.99
C ILE A 705 6.01 14.92 -2.85
N HIS A 706 5.92 13.60 -3.00
CA HIS A 706 5.27 12.74 -2.01
C HIS A 706 6.14 12.49 -0.75
N GLY A 707 5.46 12.20 0.36
CA GLY A 707 6.06 11.77 1.63
C GLY A 707 6.60 10.33 1.61
N GLY A 708 6.82 9.76 2.81
CA GLY A 708 7.32 8.40 3.00
C GLY A 708 8.75 8.28 3.56
N GLY A 709 9.20 9.21 4.42
CA GLY A 709 10.48 9.12 5.13
C GLY A 709 11.72 8.90 4.25
N LEU A 710 11.73 9.47 3.04
CA LEU A 710 12.73 9.29 1.97
C LEU A 710 12.98 7.81 1.56
N ASN A 711 12.14 6.87 2.01
CA ASN A 711 12.31 5.43 1.91
C ASN A 711 11.15 4.71 1.19
N THR A 712 9.91 5.19 1.34
CA THR A 712 8.67 4.65 0.72
C THR A 712 7.86 5.76 0.04
N GLY A 713 6.73 5.42 -0.58
CA GLY A 713 5.80 6.37 -1.20
C GLY A 713 5.66 6.25 -2.73
N ASP A 714 4.63 6.89 -3.28
CA ASP A 714 4.33 6.98 -4.72
C ASP A 714 3.53 8.26 -5.02
N SER A 715 3.60 8.76 -6.27
CA SER A 715 2.87 9.96 -6.73
C SER A 715 1.41 9.71 -7.15
N GLY A 716 0.95 8.47 -7.00
CA GLY A 716 -0.35 7.98 -7.42
C GLY A 716 -1.08 7.18 -6.33
N PRO A 717 -1.90 6.18 -6.71
CA PRO A 717 -2.81 5.54 -5.78
C PRO A 717 -2.14 4.38 -5.04
N PHE A 718 -2.03 4.48 -3.72
CA PHE A 718 -1.41 3.47 -2.87
C PHE A 718 -2.45 2.67 -2.05
N PRO A 719 -2.18 1.38 -1.79
CA PRO A 719 -2.98 0.59 -0.86
C PRO A 719 -2.84 1.14 0.57
N TYR A 720 -3.87 1.06 1.39
CA TYR A 720 -3.78 1.41 2.82
C TYR A 720 -4.73 0.56 3.65
N ASN A 721 -4.43 0.40 4.93
CA ASN A 721 -5.08 -0.56 5.81
C ASN A 721 -5.77 0.14 7.00
N MET A 722 -7.03 0.55 6.81
CA MET A 722 -7.80 1.15 7.91
C MET A 722 -7.94 0.18 9.09
N THR A 723 -7.58 0.69 10.26
CA THR A 723 -7.58 -0.04 11.54
C THR A 723 -8.37 0.68 12.64
N THR A 724 -8.84 1.90 12.37
CA THR A 724 -9.78 2.64 13.23
C THR A 724 -11.23 2.14 13.09
N SER A 725 -12.09 2.48 14.05
CA SER A 725 -13.33 1.74 14.31
C SER A 725 -14.46 1.97 13.29
N GLY A 726 -14.47 1.19 12.21
CA GLY A 726 -15.64 1.07 11.32
C GLY A 726 -15.40 0.39 9.98
N PHE A 727 -14.20 0.55 9.42
CA PHE A 727 -13.80 -0.01 8.13
C PHE A 727 -12.47 -0.73 8.27
N VAL A 728 -12.42 -1.99 7.84
CA VAL A 728 -11.20 -2.82 7.76
C VAL A 728 -11.27 -3.59 6.46
N GLY A 729 -10.33 -3.32 5.54
CA GLY A 729 -10.35 -3.87 4.19
C GLY A 729 -9.21 -3.33 3.35
N ASN A 730 -8.91 -4.00 2.23
CA ASN A 730 -7.91 -3.55 1.27
C ASN A 730 -8.50 -2.37 0.48
N SER A 731 -8.26 -1.16 0.96
CA SER A 731 -8.62 0.07 0.27
C SER A 731 -7.42 0.62 -0.51
N VAL A 732 -7.69 1.39 -1.57
CA VAL A 732 -6.68 2.15 -2.32
C VAL A 732 -7.08 3.62 -2.25
N SER A 733 -6.19 4.48 -1.78
CA SER A 733 -6.41 5.92 -1.68
C SER A 733 -5.81 6.57 -2.91
N ASN A 734 -6.42 7.65 -3.39
CA ASN A 734 -5.73 8.58 -4.28
C ASN A 734 -5.79 9.97 -3.63
N ILE A 735 -5.24 10.09 -2.41
CA ILE A 735 -5.23 11.35 -1.65
C ILE A 735 -4.60 12.50 -2.44
N TYR A 736 -3.67 12.20 -3.36
CA TYR A 736 -3.02 13.13 -4.27
C TYR A 736 -3.78 13.39 -5.60
N ASP A 737 -5.04 12.96 -5.74
CA ASP A 737 -5.83 13.16 -6.97
C ASP A 737 -6.14 14.64 -7.24
N GLY A 738 -5.51 15.20 -8.28
CA GLY A 738 -5.60 16.63 -8.57
C GLY A 738 -6.97 17.17 -8.97
N THR A 739 -7.97 16.34 -9.22
CA THR A 739 -9.25 16.75 -9.86
C THR A 739 -9.90 17.96 -9.20
N ASN A 740 -9.95 17.98 -7.87
CA ASN A 740 -10.60 19.05 -7.13
C ASN A 740 -9.69 20.29 -7.01
N VAL A 741 -8.39 20.13 -6.71
CA VAL A 741 -7.46 21.28 -6.60
C VAL A 741 -7.34 22.04 -7.92
N VAL A 742 -7.24 21.35 -9.06
CA VAL A 742 -7.06 22.00 -10.38
C VAL A 742 -8.32 22.72 -10.86
N SER A 743 -9.50 22.15 -10.61
CA SER A 743 -10.77 22.70 -11.12
C SER A 743 -11.39 23.80 -10.24
N TYR A 744 -11.25 23.70 -8.91
CA TYR A 744 -11.65 24.76 -7.98
C TYR A 744 -10.60 25.87 -7.87
N GLY A 745 -9.33 25.49 -7.70
CA GLY A 745 -8.21 26.42 -7.54
C GLY A 745 -7.83 27.19 -8.80
N GLY A 746 -8.07 26.59 -9.98
CA GLY A 746 -7.64 27.16 -11.25
C GLY A 746 -6.12 27.08 -11.42
N VAL A 747 -5.58 25.87 -11.30
CA VAL A 747 -4.13 25.58 -11.33
C VAL A 747 -3.86 24.35 -12.20
N VAL A 748 -2.61 24.15 -12.61
CA VAL A 748 -2.13 22.84 -13.11
C VAL A 748 -1.45 22.11 -11.95
N LEU A 749 -1.74 20.82 -11.73
CA LEU A 749 -1.02 20.01 -10.75
C LEU A 749 -0.08 19.03 -11.48
N VAL A 750 1.15 18.92 -11.00
CA VAL A 750 2.11 17.88 -11.34
C VAL A 750 2.44 17.07 -10.08
N THR A 751 2.40 15.73 -10.14
CA THR A 751 2.90 14.84 -9.08
C THR A 751 4.04 13.99 -9.61
N ILE A 752 5.12 13.76 -8.84
CA ILE A 752 6.35 13.10 -9.32
C ILE A 752 6.75 11.87 -8.50
N ASN A 753 7.22 10.81 -9.18
CA ASN A 753 8.02 9.75 -8.53
C ASN A 753 9.50 10.16 -8.58
N TYR A 754 10.20 9.98 -7.46
CA TYR A 754 11.65 10.19 -7.30
C TYR A 754 12.27 8.96 -6.64
N ARG A 755 13.60 8.74 -6.76
CA ARG A 755 14.23 7.56 -6.15
C ARG A 755 14.28 7.65 -4.63
N LEU A 756 13.98 6.53 -4.00
CA LEU A 756 13.89 6.36 -2.56
C LEU A 756 15.02 5.47 -2.01
N THR A 757 15.20 5.50 -0.69
CA THR A 757 16.14 4.68 0.07
C THR A 757 17.54 4.66 -0.56
N ALA A 758 18.27 3.55 -0.52
CA ALA A 758 19.59 3.44 -1.14
C ALA A 758 19.62 3.89 -2.62
N PHE A 759 18.55 3.72 -3.41
CA PHE A 759 18.54 4.11 -4.82
C PHE A 759 18.65 5.62 -5.05
N GLY A 760 18.11 6.43 -4.11
CA GLY A 760 18.15 7.88 -4.14
C GLY A 760 19.38 8.51 -3.47
N TRP A 761 20.01 7.82 -2.51
CA TRP A 761 20.93 8.46 -1.54
C TRP A 761 22.30 7.78 -1.39
N PHE A 762 22.43 6.50 -1.76
CA PHE A 762 23.67 5.72 -1.56
C PHE A 762 24.91 6.37 -2.19
N ASN A 763 26.07 6.19 -1.55
CA ASN A 763 27.34 6.81 -1.89
C ASN A 763 27.29 8.35 -1.92
N ALA A 764 26.53 8.96 -1.00
CA ALA A 764 26.38 10.42 -0.87
C ALA A 764 26.01 11.12 -2.20
N SER A 765 25.17 10.46 -3.01
CA SER A 765 24.97 10.82 -4.42
C SER A 765 24.01 12.00 -4.64
N ASN A 766 23.13 12.28 -3.67
CA ASN A 766 21.99 13.20 -3.80
C ASN A 766 21.18 12.94 -5.07
N ALA A 767 21.03 11.66 -5.45
CA ALA A 767 20.42 11.27 -6.73
C ALA A 767 18.91 11.56 -6.76
N ALA A 768 18.22 11.40 -5.63
CA ALA A 768 16.81 11.78 -5.44
C ALA A 768 16.55 13.28 -5.68
N LEU A 769 17.37 14.17 -5.11
CA LEU A 769 17.31 15.62 -5.39
C LEU A 769 17.44 15.89 -6.89
N LYS A 770 18.33 15.16 -7.57
CA LYS A 770 18.63 15.33 -8.99
C LYS A 770 17.51 14.77 -9.89
N ASP A 771 16.72 13.81 -9.41
CA ASP A 771 15.44 13.39 -10.01
C ASP A 771 14.40 14.52 -9.96
N THR A 772 14.18 15.09 -8.79
CA THR A 772 13.23 16.19 -8.57
C THR A 772 13.59 17.44 -9.39
N LEU A 773 14.88 17.81 -9.45
CA LEU A 773 15.36 18.91 -10.30
C LEU A 773 15.14 18.63 -11.80
N LEU A 774 15.34 17.39 -12.25
CA LEU A 774 15.07 17.02 -13.65
C LEU A 774 13.56 17.04 -13.96
N ALA A 775 12.70 16.63 -13.03
CA ALA A 775 11.25 16.75 -13.18
C ALA A 775 10.78 18.21 -13.21
N LEU A 776 11.42 19.12 -12.45
CA LEU A 776 11.19 20.56 -12.56
C LEU A 776 11.62 21.11 -13.93
N HIS A 777 12.76 20.67 -14.47
CA HIS A 777 13.13 21.01 -15.85
C HIS A 777 12.13 20.47 -16.89
N TRP A 778 11.57 19.28 -16.69
CA TRP A 778 10.50 18.76 -17.56
C TRP A 778 9.26 19.66 -17.55
N VAL A 779 8.89 20.22 -16.37
CA VAL A 779 7.80 21.19 -16.24
C VAL A 779 8.12 22.48 -17.01
N GLN A 780 9.32 23.04 -16.86
CA GLN A 780 9.76 24.22 -17.62
C GLN A 780 9.65 24.00 -19.14
N ASP A 781 10.05 22.82 -19.63
CA ASP A 781 10.01 22.47 -21.06
C ASP A 781 8.59 22.20 -21.62
N ASN A 782 7.66 21.66 -20.82
CA ASN A 782 6.44 21.04 -21.35
C ASN A 782 5.11 21.58 -20.78
N ILE A 783 5.09 22.27 -19.64
CA ILE A 783 3.82 22.51 -18.92
C ILE A 783 2.85 23.45 -19.64
N GLU A 784 3.34 24.30 -20.54
CA GLU A 784 2.51 25.19 -21.37
C GLU A 784 1.54 24.42 -22.28
N ALA A 785 1.87 23.18 -22.65
CA ALA A 785 0.98 22.33 -23.46
C ALA A 785 -0.30 21.91 -22.69
N PHE A 786 -0.26 21.99 -21.36
CA PHE A 786 -1.35 21.70 -20.42
C PHE A 786 -1.94 22.99 -19.81
N GLY A 787 -1.64 24.16 -20.39
CA GLY A 787 -2.11 25.46 -19.92
C GLY A 787 -1.36 26.04 -18.72
N GLY A 788 -0.24 25.44 -18.29
CA GLY A 788 0.56 25.92 -17.16
C GLY A 788 1.45 27.12 -17.50
N ASP A 789 1.77 27.92 -16.48
CA ASP A 789 2.75 28.99 -16.51
C ASP A 789 4.07 28.50 -15.87
N PRO A 790 5.13 28.21 -16.66
CA PRO A 790 6.41 27.77 -16.11
C PRO A 790 7.10 28.85 -15.27
N THR A 791 6.68 30.11 -15.35
CA THR A 791 7.20 31.19 -14.49
C THR A 791 6.53 31.27 -13.12
N LYS A 792 5.45 30.52 -12.91
CA LYS A 792 4.69 30.45 -11.65
C LYS A 792 4.53 29.00 -11.15
N VAL A 793 5.66 28.37 -10.81
CA VAL A 793 5.65 27.04 -10.17
C VAL A 793 5.72 27.18 -8.65
N LEU A 794 4.72 26.65 -7.95
CA LEU A 794 4.73 26.40 -6.51
C LEU A 794 5.21 24.98 -6.26
N VAL A 795 6.37 24.80 -5.64
CA VAL A 795 6.82 23.48 -5.14
C VAL A 795 6.19 23.18 -3.78
N PHE A 796 5.68 21.98 -3.56
CA PHE A 796 5.18 21.58 -2.26
C PHE A 796 5.31 20.08 -2.01
N GLY A 797 5.29 19.69 -0.75
CA GLY A 797 5.28 18.30 -0.34
C GLY A 797 5.06 18.13 1.15
N GLU A 798 4.63 16.93 1.53
CA GLU A 798 4.32 16.53 2.90
C GLU A 798 5.34 15.52 3.42
N SER A 799 5.68 15.60 4.71
CA SER A 799 6.66 14.72 5.35
C SER A 799 8.01 14.76 4.61
N ALA A 800 8.45 13.66 4.03
CA ALA A 800 9.60 13.58 3.12
C ALA A 800 9.52 14.47 1.87
N GLY A 801 8.31 14.82 1.40
CA GLY A 801 8.10 15.85 0.39
C GLY A 801 8.35 17.26 0.92
N GLY A 802 8.06 17.51 2.20
CA GLY A 802 8.40 18.75 2.91
C GLY A 802 9.91 18.88 3.09
N ILE A 803 10.56 17.79 3.51
CA ILE A 803 12.04 17.64 3.56
C ILE A 803 12.65 17.91 2.18
N MET A 804 12.14 17.29 1.11
CA MET A 804 12.62 17.53 -0.25
C MET A 804 12.38 18.98 -0.71
N THR A 805 11.31 19.63 -0.24
CA THR A 805 11.08 21.06 -0.50
C THR A 805 12.10 21.93 0.24
N ARG A 806 12.42 21.63 1.51
CA ARG A 806 13.56 22.23 2.24
C ARG A 806 14.89 22.00 1.53
N TYR A 807 15.14 20.83 0.98
CA TYR A 807 16.35 20.51 0.22
C TYR A 807 16.42 21.27 -1.12
N LEU A 808 15.32 21.43 -1.85
CA LEU A 808 15.26 22.31 -3.03
C LEU A 808 15.53 23.78 -2.69
N LEU A 809 14.99 24.25 -1.56
CA LEU A 809 15.18 25.63 -1.10
C LEU A 809 16.63 25.90 -0.64
N GLY A 810 17.27 24.92 0.01
CA GLY A 810 18.69 24.93 0.38
C GLY A 810 19.66 24.48 -0.74
N THR A 811 19.15 24.16 -1.94
CA THR A 811 20.00 23.87 -3.10
C THR A 811 20.65 25.16 -3.61
N ASN A 812 21.93 25.08 -3.96
CA ASN A 812 22.71 26.14 -4.58
C ASN A 812 21.90 26.80 -5.72
N PRO A 813 21.55 28.10 -5.61
CA PRO A 813 20.61 28.75 -6.53
C PRO A 813 20.94 28.67 -8.03
N VAL A 814 22.19 28.38 -8.41
CA VAL A 814 22.57 28.12 -9.81
C VAL A 814 21.82 26.93 -10.45
N TYR A 815 21.26 26.03 -9.64
CA TYR A 815 20.46 24.89 -10.09
C TYR A 815 18.94 25.07 -9.90
N THR A 816 18.48 26.14 -9.24
CA THR A 816 17.05 26.36 -8.92
C THR A 816 16.51 27.72 -9.38
N GLU A 817 17.35 28.67 -9.77
CA GLU A 817 16.94 29.99 -10.28
C GLU A 817 16.02 29.85 -11.50
N GLY A 818 14.77 30.29 -11.35
CA GLY A 818 13.74 30.22 -12.38
C GLY A 818 12.95 28.90 -12.45
N LEU A 819 13.29 27.87 -11.67
CA LEU A 819 12.52 26.60 -11.67
C LEU A 819 11.22 26.70 -10.88
N PHE A 820 11.18 27.52 -9.83
CA PHE A 820 10.00 27.76 -8.99
C PHE A 820 9.97 29.18 -8.40
N SER A 821 8.77 29.61 -8.01
CA SER A 821 8.44 30.98 -7.59
C SER A 821 7.80 31.10 -6.20
N ALA A 822 7.42 29.97 -5.59
CA ALA A 822 6.86 29.85 -4.24
C ALA A 822 7.08 28.42 -3.71
N ALA A 823 6.95 28.21 -2.39
CA ALA A 823 7.03 26.89 -1.77
C ALA A 823 6.02 26.65 -0.61
N VAL A 824 5.59 25.41 -0.39
CA VAL A 824 4.98 24.96 0.88
C VAL A 824 5.70 23.74 1.43
N LEU A 825 6.04 23.78 2.72
CA LEU A 825 6.60 22.68 3.47
C LEU A 825 5.53 22.19 4.46
N GLU A 826 4.96 21.02 4.19
CA GLU A 826 3.92 20.40 5.01
C GLU A 826 4.59 19.34 5.91
N SER A 827 4.51 19.53 7.23
CA SER A 827 4.97 18.55 8.22
C SER A 827 6.45 18.11 8.08
N ASP A 828 7.35 19.03 7.70
CA ASP A 828 8.82 18.81 7.61
C ASP A 828 9.44 18.50 8.99
N VAL A 829 10.54 17.74 9.00
CA VAL A 829 11.25 17.27 10.21
C VAL A 829 12.72 17.75 10.24
N PRO A 830 13.02 19.07 10.37
CA PRO A 830 14.34 19.63 10.12
C PRO A 830 15.53 19.11 10.95
N ILE A 831 15.27 18.39 12.04
CA ILE A 831 16.29 17.89 12.98
C ILE A 831 16.46 16.36 12.98
N ILE A 832 15.73 15.65 12.12
CA ILE A 832 15.97 14.22 11.84
C ILE A 832 16.74 14.13 10.52
N ASP A 833 16.08 14.52 9.42
CA ASP A 833 16.63 14.51 8.06
C ASP A 833 17.54 15.74 7.83
N ILE A 834 18.65 15.77 8.57
CA ILE A 834 19.64 16.86 8.63
C ILE A 834 20.55 16.91 7.39
N TYR A 835 21.43 17.92 7.34
CA TYR A 835 22.46 18.06 6.31
C TYR A 835 23.77 17.43 6.78
N LEU A 836 24.19 16.31 6.18
CA LEU A 836 25.38 15.56 6.57
C LEU A 836 26.64 16.00 5.82
N SER A 837 27.77 16.11 6.52
CA SER A 837 29.07 16.27 5.85
C SER A 837 29.42 15.03 4.99
N PRO A 838 30.21 15.17 3.91
CA PRO A 838 30.51 14.07 2.97
C PRO A 838 31.13 12.81 3.59
N LYS A 839 31.69 12.90 4.80
CA LYS A 839 32.17 11.74 5.54
C LYS A 839 31.00 10.95 6.12
N LEU A 840 30.07 11.62 6.80
CA LEU A 840 28.95 11.01 7.53
C LEU A 840 27.94 10.38 6.57
N ALA A 841 27.64 11.05 5.44
CA ALA A 841 26.77 10.52 4.38
C ALA A 841 27.28 9.21 3.72
N LEU A 842 28.55 8.83 3.94
CA LEU A 842 29.11 7.56 3.49
C LEU A 842 29.04 6.44 4.53
N GLU A 843 28.69 6.74 5.78
CA GLU A 843 28.64 5.73 6.86
C GLU A 843 27.45 4.76 6.67
N PRO A 844 26.20 5.21 6.41
CA PRO A 844 25.10 4.30 6.05
C PRO A 844 25.37 3.47 4.78
N SER A 845 26.08 4.07 3.81
CA SER A 845 26.51 3.39 2.59
C SER A 845 27.51 2.26 2.88
N LEU A 846 28.39 2.43 3.88
CA LEU A 846 29.33 1.42 4.34
C LEU A 846 28.64 0.32 5.17
N GLU A 847 27.65 0.65 5.98
CA GLU A 847 26.87 -0.36 6.73
C GLU A 847 26.04 -1.25 5.81
N LEU A 848 25.33 -0.66 4.84
CA LEU A 848 24.64 -1.41 3.79
C LEU A 848 25.62 -2.33 3.05
N ALA A 849 26.78 -1.80 2.63
CA ALA A 849 27.79 -2.58 1.91
C ALA A 849 28.34 -3.77 2.72
N LYS A 850 28.51 -3.63 4.05
CA LYS A 850 28.90 -4.74 4.94
C LYS A 850 27.79 -5.80 5.01
N TYR A 851 26.55 -5.38 5.27
CA TYR A 851 25.40 -6.27 5.44
C TYR A 851 25.14 -7.13 4.19
N VAL A 852 25.25 -6.55 3.00
CA VAL A 852 25.11 -7.28 1.72
C VAL A 852 26.39 -8.01 1.27
N SER A 853 27.42 -8.04 2.12
CA SER A 853 28.71 -8.72 1.87
C SER A 853 29.55 -8.14 0.71
N CYS A 854 29.37 -6.85 0.42
CA CYS A 854 30.19 -6.07 -0.53
C CYS A 854 31.37 -5.34 0.14
N ALA A 855 31.46 -5.36 1.47
CA ALA A 855 32.57 -4.86 2.27
C ALA A 855 32.88 -5.84 3.42
N ASP A 856 34.14 -5.97 3.82
CA ASP A 856 34.50 -6.70 5.04
C ASP A 856 33.95 -5.98 6.28
N ASN A 857 33.51 -6.71 7.31
CA ASN A 857 33.00 -6.12 8.55
C ASN A 857 34.03 -5.18 9.24
N SER A 858 35.33 -5.45 9.07
CA SER A 858 36.43 -4.62 9.55
C SER A 858 36.69 -3.35 8.72
N SER A 859 35.93 -3.10 7.65
CA SER A 859 36.07 -1.90 6.83
C SER A 859 35.65 -0.64 7.59
N THR A 860 36.50 0.39 7.56
CA THR A 860 36.26 1.69 8.21
C THR A 860 36.11 2.85 7.21
N THR A 861 36.20 2.58 5.90
CA THR A 861 36.00 3.58 4.85
C THR A 861 35.22 2.98 3.68
N PHE A 862 34.28 3.74 3.12
CA PHE A 862 33.58 3.39 1.89
C PHE A 862 34.50 3.48 0.66
N THR A 863 34.21 2.73 -0.40
CA THR A 863 35.04 2.70 -1.63
C THR A 863 34.22 2.46 -2.89
N ASN A 864 34.69 2.95 -4.04
CA ASN A 864 34.04 2.73 -5.34
C ASN A 864 33.88 1.23 -5.69
N SER A 865 34.79 0.37 -5.22
CA SER A 865 34.66 -1.09 -5.35
C SER A 865 33.47 -1.68 -4.57
N MET A 866 33.19 -1.13 -3.38
CA MET A 866 31.98 -1.49 -2.61
C MET A 866 30.74 -0.98 -3.34
N ALA A 867 30.78 0.26 -3.85
CA ALA A 867 29.69 0.83 -4.64
C ALA A 867 29.34 -0.02 -5.88
N SER A 868 30.33 -0.38 -6.70
CA SER A 868 30.13 -1.24 -7.88
C SER A 868 29.64 -2.65 -7.53
N CYS A 869 29.98 -3.17 -6.35
CA CYS A 869 29.44 -4.43 -5.86
C CYS A 869 27.95 -4.32 -5.52
N VAL A 870 27.55 -3.29 -4.75
CA VAL A 870 26.13 -3.04 -4.42
C VAL A 870 25.32 -2.71 -5.68
N GLN A 871 25.90 -1.99 -6.64
CA GLN A 871 25.30 -1.71 -7.96
C GLN A 871 25.00 -2.99 -8.77
N GLY A 872 25.71 -4.09 -8.50
CA GLY A 872 25.47 -5.40 -9.13
C GLY A 872 24.39 -6.26 -8.48
N LEU A 873 23.80 -5.84 -7.35
CA LEU A 873 22.82 -6.64 -6.62
C LEU A 873 21.37 -6.50 -7.16
N PRO A 874 20.49 -7.48 -6.88
CA PRO A 874 19.05 -7.33 -7.06
C PRO A 874 18.44 -6.18 -6.23
N ALA A 875 17.39 -5.53 -6.74
CA ALA A 875 16.77 -4.38 -6.09
C ALA A 875 16.05 -4.74 -4.77
N ASP A 876 15.42 -5.92 -4.71
CA ASP A 876 14.81 -6.48 -3.49
C ASP A 876 15.83 -6.67 -2.37
N VAL A 877 17.03 -7.16 -2.71
CA VAL A 877 18.13 -7.36 -1.75
C VAL A 877 18.59 -6.03 -1.17
N ILE A 878 18.65 -4.96 -1.97
CA ILE A 878 19.05 -3.62 -1.53
C ILE A 878 17.97 -3.00 -0.64
N ALA A 879 16.72 -2.94 -1.11
CA ALA A 879 15.60 -2.34 -0.39
C ALA A 879 15.38 -3.02 0.97
N MET A 880 15.35 -4.36 1.00
CA MET A 880 15.21 -5.11 2.25
C MET A 880 16.43 -4.95 3.17
N ALA A 881 17.65 -4.82 2.64
CA ALA A 881 18.84 -4.63 3.48
C ALA A 881 18.85 -3.26 4.18
N SER A 882 18.50 -2.18 3.48
CA SER A 882 18.35 -0.86 4.09
C SER A 882 17.26 -0.84 5.17
N TYR A 883 16.12 -1.47 4.88
CA TYR A 883 15.01 -1.59 5.84
C TYR A 883 15.39 -2.40 7.09
N ASN A 884 16.01 -3.57 6.93
CA ASN A 884 16.41 -4.43 8.06
C ASN A 884 17.48 -3.79 8.97
N LEU A 885 18.27 -2.86 8.44
CA LEU A 885 19.25 -2.08 9.19
C LEU A 885 18.65 -0.85 9.88
N GLY A 886 17.45 -0.40 9.47
CA GLY A 886 16.86 0.84 9.96
C GLY A 886 17.60 2.10 9.49
N ILE A 887 18.15 2.09 8.28
CA ILE A 887 18.95 3.21 7.74
C ILE A 887 18.07 4.45 7.46
N SER A 888 18.40 5.59 8.08
CA SER A 888 18.03 6.93 7.60
C SER A 888 18.89 7.31 6.39
N TRP A 889 18.32 8.06 5.45
CA TRP A 889 18.99 8.46 4.21
C TRP A 889 18.89 9.97 4.00
N ASP A 890 19.85 10.68 4.56
CA ASP A 890 19.84 12.15 4.64
C ASP A 890 20.68 12.79 3.52
N ILE A 891 20.54 14.10 3.32
CA ILE A 891 21.23 14.82 2.24
C ILE A 891 22.72 15.07 2.55
N ALA A 892 23.58 14.86 1.55
CA ALA A 892 25.01 15.14 1.65
C ALA A 892 25.34 16.58 1.24
N ILE A 893 26.16 17.28 2.02
CA ILE A 893 26.77 18.57 1.66
C ILE A 893 27.87 18.33 0.61
N ASP A 894 27.46 18.08 -0.64
CA ASP A 894 28.35 17.66 -1.74
C ASP A 894 29.29 18.76 -2.26
N GLY A 895 29.08 20.02 -1.85
CA GLY A 895 29.90 21.16 -2.22
C GLY A 895 29.65 21.71 -3.62
N ASP A 896 28.59 21.23 -4.30
CA ASP A 896 28.17 21.66 -5.63
C ASP A 896 26.67 21.99 -5.66
N TYR A 897 25.81 21.00 -5.41
CA TYR A 897 24.37 21.20 -5.26
C TYR A 897 24.03 21.69 -3.85
N ILE A 898 24.72 21.18 -2.83
CA ILE A 898 24.50 21.55 -1.42
C ILE A 898 25.82 22.08 -0.85
N LEU A 899 25.88 23.37 -0.54
CA LEU A 899 27.13 24.05 -0.15
C LEU A 899 27.36 24.09 1.37
N THR A 900 26.29 24.04 2.16
CA THR A 900 26.30 24.10 3.63
C THR A 900 24.95 23.61 4.18
N ASP A 901 24.74 23.65 5.50
CA ASP A 901 23.47 23.27 6.13
C ASP A 901 22.34 24.30 5.87
N ILE A 902 21.10 23.96 6.23
CA ILE A 902 19.93 24.82 5.97
C ILE A 902 19.95 26.17 6.71
N VAL A 903 20.49 26.25 7.94
CA VAL A 903 20.57 27.50 8.72
C VAL A 903 21.59 28.43 8.08
N SER A 904 22.81 27.93 7.84
CA SER A 904 23.87 28.67 7.15
C SER A 904 23.44 29.11 5.75
N SER A 905 22.71 28.26 5.03
CA SER A 905 22.17 28.56 3.70
C SER A 905 21.23 29.77 3.71
N ILE A 906 20.33 29.88 4.71
CA ILE A 906 19.44 31.03 4.86
C ILE A 906 20.23 32.29 5.27
N GLU A 907 21.17 32.18 6.21
CA GLU A 907 21.94 33.33 6.74
C GLU A 907 22.90 33.95 5.69
N ASP A 908 23.76 33.15 5.06
CA ASP A 908 24.64 33.60 3.95
C ASP A 908 23.83 33.92 2.68
N GLY A 909 22.63 33.35 2.60
CA GLY A 909 21.70 33.52 1.50
C GLY A 909 22.05 32.68 0.27
N VAL A 910 22.63 31.50 0.45
CA VAL A 910 22.70 30.41 -0.54
C VAL A 910 21.39 29.63 -0.47
N TYR A 911 20.28 30.32 -0.73
CA TYR A 911 18.93 29.83 -0.49
C TYR A 911 17.96 30.46 -1.50
N ALA A 912 17.03 29.64 -2.02
CA ALA A 912 16.04 30.07 -2.99
C ALA A 912 14.95 30.93 -2.31
N ARG A 913 15.15 32.26 -2.33
CA ARG A 913 14.22 33.25 -1.77
C ARG A 913 12.92 33.37 -2.60
N VAL A 914 11.98 32.50 -2.27
CA VAL A 914 10.59 32.54 -2.71
C VAL A 914 9.65 32.68 -1.49
N PRO A 915 8.37 33.06 -1.65
CA PRO A 915 7.41 33.01 -0.55
C PRO A 915 7.16 31.57 -0.09
N THR A 916 7.19 31.33 1.23
CA THR A 916 7.10 30.00 1.85
C THR A 916 5.91 29.89 2.81
N ILE A 917 5.18 28.78 2.78
CA ILE A 917 4.30 28.38 3.89
C ILE A 917 4.96 27.20 4.61
N TRP A 918 5.04 27.29 5.93
CA TRP A 918 5.48 26.22 6.83
C TRP A 918 4.26 25.73 7.60
N ALA A 919 3.71 24.58 7.22
CA ALA A 919 2.49 24.03 7.80
C ALA A 919 2.79 22.81 8.67
N SER A 920 2.15 22.68 9.83
CA SER A 920 2.27 21.50 10.69
C SER A 920 0.94 21.13 11.34
N ASN A 921 0.77 19.86 11.69
CA ASN A 921 -0.37 19.34 12.43
C ASN A 921 -0.20 19.53 13.95
N LYS A 922 -1.33 19.53 14.67
CA LYS A 922 -1.36 19.74 16.13
C LYS A 922 -0.65 18.65 16.93
N CYS A 923 -0.63 17.40 16.47
CA CYS A 923 0.11 16.29 17.09
C CYS A 923 0.71 15.36 16.03
N GLU A 924 1.69 15.86 15.29
CA GLU A 924 2.50 15.11 14.32
C GLU A 924 2.92 13.74 14.86
N LEU A 925 3.63 13.74 16.00
CA LEU A 925 4.23 12.54 16.56
C LEU A 925 3.22 11.68 17.34
N CYS A 926 1.92 12.04 17.38
CA CYS A 926 0.87 11.07 17.74
C CYS A 926 0.76 9.94 16.69
N TYR A 927 1.21 10.20 15.46
CA TYR A 927 1.37 9.21 14.37
C TYR A 927 2.52 8.25 14.68
N MET A 928 3.74 8.76 14.86
CA MET A 928 4.98 7.95 14.93
C MET A 928 5.32 7.38 16.32
N LEU A 929 4.43 7.44 17.33
CA LEU A 929 4.73 6.83 18.63
C LEU A 929 4.96 5.31 18.49
N PRO A 930 6.07 4.75 19.04
CA PRO A 930 6.38 3.33 18.92
C PRO A 930 5.21 2.42 19.35
N PRO A 931 4.92 1.33 18.63
CA PRO A 931 3.77 0.45 18.92
C PRO A 931 3.89 -0.32 20.25
N THR A 932 5.03 -0.24 20.93
CA THR A 932 5.22 -0.70 22.32
C THR A 932 4.58 0.23 23.35
N ILE A 933 4.29 1.49 23.00
CA ILE A 933 3.62 2.48 23.84
C ILE A 933 2.11 2.34 23.67
N SER A 934 1.48 1.57 24.55
CA SER A 934 0.01 1.45 24.57
C SER A 934 -0.63 2.81 24.91
N PRO A 935 -1.75 3.22 24.28
CA PRO A 935 -2.39 4.50 24.56
C PRO A 935 -2.77 4.67 26.04
N ASN A 936 -3.17 3.58 26.71
CA ASN A 936 -3.59 3.58 28.11
C ASN A 936 -2.44 3.39 29.11
N SER A 937 -1.18 3.62 28.70
CA SER A 937 0.00 3.42 29.55
C SER A 937 0.01 4.32 30.78
N SER A 938 0.61 3.83 31.88
CA SER A 938 0.79 4.57 33.13
C SER A 938 1.71 5.79 32.96
N ALA A 939 1.59 6.76 33.86
CA ALA A 939 2.36 8.01 33.81
C ALA A 939 3.89 7.83 33.79
N SER A 940 4.40 6.66 34.20
CA SER A 940 5.82 6.31 34.11
C SER A 940 6.34 6.15 32.67
N VAL A 941 5.46 5.94 31.68
CA VAL A 941 5.87 5.81 30.27
C VAL A 941 6.57 7.05 29.74
N PHE A 942 6.24 8.24 30.25
CA PHE A 942 6.90 9.49 29.88
C PHE A 942 8.37 9.51 30.32
N PRO A 943 8.73 9.46 31.62
CA PRO A 943 10.13 9.40 32.06
C PRO A 943 10.91 8.19 31.55
N GLU A 944 10.26 7.02 31.37
CA GLU A 944 10.90 5.83 30.80
C GLU A 944 11.32 6.08 29.33
N SER A 945 10.43 6.66 28.52
CA SER A 945 10.65 6.86 27.08
C SER A 945 11.60 8.01 26.73
N LEU A 946 11.83 8.99 27.60
CA LEU A 946 12.75 10.11 27.30
C LEU A 946 14.16 9.61 26.95
N SER A 947 14.60 8.49 27.54
CA SER A 947 15.90 7.89 27.30
C SER A 947 16.12 7.36 25.86
N LEU A 948 15.06 7.26 25.06
CA LEU A 948 15.11 6.85 23.65
C LEU A 948 15.42 8.02 22.69
N TYR A 949 15.14 9.26 23.12
CA TYR A 949 15.17 10.45 22.25
C TYR A 949 16.10 11.56 22.79
N PHE A 950 16.42 11.55 24.08
CA PHE A 950 17.13 12.62 24.77
C PHE A 950 18.25 12.06 25.64
N ASN A 951 19.41 12.74 25.65
CA ASN A 951 20.48 12.39 26.57
C ASN A 951 20.06 12.65 28.03
N THR A 952 20.77 12.06 29.00
CA THR A 952 20.41 12.14 30.42
C THR A 952 20.18 13.56 30.93
N THR A 953 20.99 14.53 30.50
CA THR A 953 20.85 15.94 30.92
C THR A 953 19.67 16.64 30.25
N GLN A 954 19.37 16.34 28.98
CA GLN A 954 18.14 16.81 28.32
C GLN A 954 16.89 16.20 28.98
N ALA A 955 16.89 14.89 29.24
CA ALA A 955 15.80 14.19 29.92
C ALA A 955 15.55 14.73 31.34
N GLU A 956 16.61 14.98 32.13
CA GLU A 956 16.51 15.64 33.43
C GLU A 956 15.90 17.05 33.31
N ARG A 957 16.27 17.85 32.29
CA ARG A 957 15.69 19.17 32.06
C ARG A 957 14.19 19.09 31.73
N ILE A 958 13.79 18.14 30.88
CA ILE A 958 12.39 17.90 30.50
C ILE A 958 11.56 17.47 31.71
N LEU A 959 12.06 16.56 32.55
CA LEU A 959 11.36 16.10 33.76
C LEU A 959 11.20 17.18 34.83
N ASN A 960 12.10 18.16 34.88
CA ASN A 960 11.95 19.33 35.74
C ASN A 960 11.03 20.42 35.14
N ALA A 961 10.64 20.31 33.87
CA ALA A 961 9.79 21.27 33.15
C ALA A 961 8.30 20.89 33.17
N THR A 962 7.78 20.46 34.34
CA THR A 962 6.41 19.94 34.50
C THR A 962 5.31 20.93 34.08
N ASP A 963 5.57 22.23 34.20
CA ASP A 963 4.64 23.29 33.78
C ASP A 963 4.50 23.40 32.25
N LEU A 964 5.50 22.91 31.49
CA LEU A 964 5.50 22.86 30.03
C LEU A 964 5.00 21.51 29.49
N TYR A 965 5.30 20.41 30.22
CA TYR A 965 5.00 19.02 29.84
C TYR A 965 4.35 18.24 31.02
N PRO A 966 3.05 18.48 31.32
CA PRO A 966 2.36 17.93 32.50
C PRO A 966 1.89 16.46 32.31
N TYR A 967 2.83 15.52 32.38
CA TYR A 967 2.59 14.09 32.09
C TYR A 967 1.82 13.30 33.16
N GLU A 968 1.68 13.78 34.41
CA GLU A 968 0.91 13.09 35.48
C GLU A 968 -0.62 13.22 35.31
N THR A 969 -1.10 13.53 34.11
CA THR A 969 -2.49 13.82 33.79
C THR A 969 -3.32 12.54 33.54
N ALA A 970 -4.55 12.55 34.04
CA ALA A 970 -5.48 11.42 33.89
C ALA A 970 -5.88 11.17 32.42
N PRO A 971 -6.25 9.94 32.03
CA PRO A 971 -6.64 9.64 30.65
C PRO A 971 -7.83 10.47 30.14
N SER A 972 -7.78 10.78 28.85
CA SER A 972 -8.81 11.48 28.11
C SER A 972 -10.01 10.56 27.80
N SER A 973 -11.12 11.14 27.33
CA SER A 973 -12.35 10.42 26.96
C SER A 973 -12.20 9.52 25.72
N ASP A 974 -11.14 9.72 24.94
CA ASP A 974 -10.68 8.82 23.86
C ASP A 974 -10.02 7.53 24.37
N GLY A 975 -9.60 7.49 25.65
CA GLY A 975 -8.91 6.36 26.28
C GLY A 975 -7.38 6.45 26.26
N ILE A 976 -6.81 7.49 25.66
CA ILE A 976 -5.38 7.78 25.63
C ILE A 976 -4.98 8.45 26.96
N SER A 977 -3.85 8.05 27.54
CA SER A 977 -3.34 8.62 28.79
C SER A 977 -2.68 9.97 28.56
N GLY A 978 -2.80 10.88 29.54
CA GLY A 978 -2.20 12.20 29.46
C GLY A 978 -0.68 12.16 29.31
N ALA A 979 -0.02 11.13 29.85
CA ALA A 979 1.41 10.90 29.67
C ALA A 979 1.80 10.54 28.22
N VAL A 980 0.99 9.72 27.54
CA VAL A 980 1.22 9.34 26.13
C VAL A 980 1.02 10.56 25.22
N LEU A 981 -0.06 11.33 25.43
CA LEU A 981 -0.28 12.57 24.67
C LEU A 981 0.79 13.63 24.97
N THR A 982 1.29 13.72 26.22
CA THR A 982 2.38 14.65 26.58
C THR A 982 3.71 14.23 25.93
N LEU A 983 3.97 12.93 25.79
CA LEU A 983 5.14 12.41 25.06
C LEU A 983 5.03 12.73 23.56
N ALA A 984 3.90 12.42 22.94
CA ALA A 984 3.65 12.71 21.52
C ALA A 984 3.75 14.23 21.22
N GLN A 985 3.23 15.08 22.12
CA GLN A 985 3.35 16.53 21.98
C GLN A 985 4.79 17.01 22.19
N LEU A 986 5.55 16.49 23.18
CA LEU A 986 6.97 16.82 23.35
C LEU A 986 7.78 16.49 22.11
N LEU A 987 7.54 15.33 21.49
CA LEU A 987 8.23 14.94 20.26
C LEU A 987 7.74 15.77 19.07
N THR A 988 6.45 16.14 19.00
CA THR A 988 5.91 17.10 18.00
C THR A 988 6.59 18.46 18.10
N ASP A 989 6.76 18.97 19.31
CA ASP A 989 7.43 20.25 19.59
C ASP A 989 8.91 20.18 19.18
N TYR A 990 9.59 19.09 19.55
CA TYR A 990 11.02 18.92 19.33
C TYR A 990 11.39 18.67 17.85
N VAL A 991 10.65 17.80 17.16
CA VAL A 991 11.00 17.27 15.83
C VAL A 991 10.47 18.13 14.69
N VAL A 992 9.23 18.64 14.82
CA VAL A 992 8.53 19.38 13.74
C VAL A 992 8.35 20.83 14.13
N HIS A 993 7.52 21.11 15.14
CA HIS A 993 6.92 22.44 15.31
C HIS A 993 7.95 23.53 15.62
N CYS A 994 8.78 23.35 16.65
CA CYS A 994 9.76 24.37 17.04
C CYS A 994 10.92 24.51 16.02
N PRO A 995 11.43 23.43 15.39
CA PRO A 995 12.33 23.55 14.23
C PRO A 995 11.74 24.33 13.04
N MET A 996 10.51 24.01 12.62
CA MET A 996 9.85 24.74 11.53
C MET A 996 9.63 26.22 11.91
N ALA A 997 9.17 26.50 13.13
CA ALA A 997 9.01 27.87 13.63
C ALA A 997 10.35 28.64 13.67
N TYR A 998 11.45 27.98 14.05
CA TYR A 998 12.78 28.58 14.03
C TYR A 998 13.22 28.93 12.59
N LEU A 999 13.09 27.99 11.64
CA LEU A 999 13.49 28.24 10.24
C LEU A 999 12.59 29.28 9.55
N SER A 1000 11.26 29.24 9.75
CA SER A 1000 10.34 30.24 9.21
C SER A 1000 10.55 31.63 9.83
N SER A 1001 10.99 31.71 11.09
CA SER A 1001 11.40 32.98 11.71
C SER A 1001 12.73 33.49 11.14
N LEU A 1002 13.70 32.60 10.93
CA LEU A 1002 14.99 32.91 10.32
C LEU A 1002 14.80 33.46 8.90
N GLU A 1003 13.93 32.86 8.08
CA GLU A 1003 13.58 33.37 6.76
C GLU A 1003 13.12 34.83 6.75
N THR A 1004 12.30 35.27 7.71
CA THR A 1004 11.79 36.67 7.71
C THR A 1004 12.70 37.67 8.45
N THR A 1005 13.75 37.20 9.14
CA THR A 1005 14.61 38.01 10.01
C THR A 1005 16.10 38.03 9.62
N ALA A 1006 16.57 37.07 8.81
CA ALA A 1006 17.94 37.00 8.30
C ALA A 1006 18.32 38.24 7.48
N PRO A 1007 19.63 38.51 7.24
CA PRO A 1007 20.11 39.72 6.56
C PRO A 1007 19.58 39.94 5.12
N ARG A 1008 18.99 38.91 4.50
CA ARG A 1008 18.28 38.96 3.22
C ARG A 1008 16.96 38.18 3.36
N PRO A 1009 15.91 38.79 3.94
CA PRO A 1009 14.72 38.05 4.33
C PRO A 1009 13.83 37.67 3.13
N SER A 1010 13.03 36.62 3.31
CA SER A 1010 11.94 36.20 2.44
C SER A 1010 10.56 36.44 3.09
N ASN A 1011 9.50 36.07 2.37
CA ASN A 1011 8.12 36.07 2.88
C ASN A 1011 7.75 34.65 3.37
N ALA A 1012 7.95 34.36 4.66
CA ALA A 1012 7.50 33.10 5.26
C ALA A 1012 6.20 33.28 6.07
N TYR A 1013 5.36 32.23 6.09
CA TYR A 1013 4.12 32.14 6.86
C TYR A 1013 4.12 30.81 7.65
N LYS A 1014 3.89 30.85 8.97
CA LYS A 1014 3.75 29.63 9.80
C LYS A 1014 2.27 29.33 10.05
N VAL A 1015 1.87 28.08 9.83
CA VAL A 1015 0.49 27.59 9.94
C VAL A 1015 0.44 26.34 10.82
N LEU A 1016 -0.61 26.21 11.62
CA LEU A 1016 -0.97 25.03 12.39
C LEU A 1016 -2.37 24.51 12.00
N PHE A 1017 -2.46 23.24 11.62
CA PHE A 1017 -3.72 22.52 11.50
C PHE A 1017 -4.19 22.04 12.88
N ALA A 1018 -5.13 22.78 13.47
CA ALA A 1018 -5.85 22.39 14.68
C ALA A 1018 -7.16 21.62 14.40
N THR A 1019 -7.44 21.32 13.13
CA THR A 1019 -8.51 20.42 12.68
C THR A 1019 -8.04 19.50 11.56
N GLY A 1020 -8.44 18.24 11.63
CA GLY A 1020 -8.22 17.22 10.60
C GLY A 1020 -9.50 16.44 10.33
N LEU A 1021 -9.43 15.45 9.44
CA LEU A 1021 -10.50 14.47 9.25
C LEU A 1021 -10.28 13.19 10.07
N GLY A 1022 -9.12 13.04 10.71
CA GLY A 1022 -8.64 11.80 11.29
C GLY A 1022 -8.18 10.87 10.18
N SER A 1023 -6.94 11.05 9.71
CA SER A 1023 -6.40 10.35 8.54
C SER A 1023 -6.51 8.83 8.67
N PRO A 1024 -6.86 8.09 7.60
CA PRO A 1024 -6.88 6.64 7.62
C PRO A 1024 -5.47 6.04 7.45
N LEU A 1025 -4.47 6.88 7.16
CA LEU A 1025 -3.07 6.51 6.87
C LEU A 1025 -2.23 6.40 8.15
N THR A 1026 -2.83 6.02 9.28
CA THR A 1026 -2.20 6.12 10.59
C THR A 1026 -1.52 4.80 11.03
N PRO A 1027 -0.17 4.74 11.17
CA PRO A 1027 0.56 3.55 11.67
C PRO A 1027 0.12 3.17 13.08
N ASN A 1028 -0.10 4.20 13.92
CA ASN A 1028 -0.60 4.06 15.26
C ASN A 1028 -2.07 4.53 15.34
N PRO A 1029 -3.04 3.69 14.91
CA PRO A 1029 -4.48 4.00 14.97
C PRO A 1029 -4.99 4.06 16.42
N ALA A 1030 -4.12 3.84 17.41
CA ALA A 1030 -4.45 3.80 18.81
C ALA A 1030 -4.16 5.15 19.51
N THR A 1031 -3.28 6.00 18.95
CA THR A 1031 -2.92 7.33 19.48
C THR A 1031 -3.41 8.51 18.63
N CYS A 1032 -3.74 8.31 17.36
CA CYS A 1032 -4.36 9.34 16.51
C CYS A 1032 -5.87 9.62 16.69
N PRO A 1033 -6.74 8.72 17.24
CA PRO A 1033 -8.17 9.00 17.37
C PRO A 1033 -8.47 10.28 18.17
N GLY A 1034 -9.19 11.22 17.54
CA GLY A 1034 -9.53 12.52 18.14
C GLY A 1034 -8.41 13.56 18.15
N GLN A 1035 -7.24 13.23 17.60
CA GLN A 1035 -6.12 14.16 17.39
C GLN A 1035 -6.13 14.71 15.95
N VAL A 1036 -5.10 15.48 15.61
CA VAL A 1036 -4.76 15.85 14.23
C VAL A 1036 -3.33 15.37 14.03
N CYS A 1037 -3.15 14.31 13.25
CA CYS A 1037 -1.89 13.60 13.09
C CYS A 1037 -1.15 14.01 11.81
N HIS A 1038 0.08 13.52 11.67
CA HIS A 1038 0.87 13.65 10.43
C HIS A 1038 0.04 13.25 9.19
N GLY A 1039 0.03 14.08 8.15
CA GLY A 1039 -0.70 13.86 6.91
C GLY A 1039 -2.23 14.04 6.97
N ASP A 1040 -2.82 14.52 8.08
CA ASP A 1040 -4.26 14.83 8.16
C ASP A 1040 -4.67 15.98 7.21
N GLU A 1041 -3.74 16.87 6.89
CA GLU A 1041 -3.95 18.09 6.09
C GLU A 1041 -4.10 17.82 4.59
N LEU A 1042 -3.53 16.73 4.07
CA LEU A 1042 -3.52 16.39 2.65
C LEU A 1042 -4.94 16.29 2.06
N TYR A 1043 -5.91 15.77 2.84
CA TYR A 1043 -7.32 15.73 2.43
C TYR A 1043 -7.97 17.11 2.29
N TRP A 1044 -7.44 18.13 2.96
CA TRP A 1044 -7.83 19.53 2.77
C TRP A 1044 -7.14 20.13 1.54
N VAL A 1045 -5.82 19.96 1.41
CA VAL A 1045 -4.98 20.54 0.35
C VAL A 1045 -5.36 20.04 -1.04
N PHE A 1046 -5.57 18.73 -1.21
CA PHE A 1046 -6.01 18.13 -2.48
C PHE A 1046 -7.54 18.08 -2.62
N ALA A 1047 -8.28 18.37 -1.55
CA ALA A 1047 -9.74 18.27 -1.49
C ALA A 1047 -10.31 16.88 -1.86
N THR A 1048 -9.55 15.82 -1.59
CA THR A 1048 -9.84 14.45 -2.03
C THR A 1048 -10.82 13.66 -1.16
N ALA A 1049 -11.28 14.24 -0.04
CA ALA A 1049 -12.25 13.58 0.85
C ALA A 1049 -13.62 13.27 0.20
N GLU A 1050 -13.96 13.87 -0.95
CA GLU A 1050 -15.05 13.38 -1.83
C GLU A 1050 -14.61 12.21 -2.71
N THR A 1051 -13.52 12.37 -3.46
CA THR A 1051 -13.09 11.40 -4.48
C THR A 1051 -12.68 10.07 -3.86
N ASP A 1052 -12.06 10.10 -2.67
CA ASP A 1052 -11.71 8.91 -1.88
C ASP A 1052 -12.91 8.23 -1.21
N GLY A 1053 -14.03 8.93 -1.04
CA GLY A 1053 -15.30 8.36 -0.55
C GLY A 1053 -15.36 8.04 0.95
N LEU A 1054 -14.26 8.15 1.68
CA LEU A 1054 -14.13 7.73 3.08
C LEU A 1054 -14.93 8.58 4.07
N TYR A 1055 -14.96 9.89 3.85
CA TYR A 1055 -15.56 10.87 4.75
C TYR A 1055 -16.96 11.31 4.31
N GLN A 1056 -17.73 10.39 3.70
CA GLN A 1056 -19.03 10.70 3.09
C GLN A 1056 -20.22 10.41 4.02
N PRO A 1057 -21.22 11.31 4.13
CA PRO A 1057 -21.26 12.64 3.51
C PRO A 1057 -20.40 13.66 4.27
N LEU A 1058 -19.69 14.54 3.54
CA LEU A 1058 -18.95 15.65 4.16
C LEU A 1058 -19.89 16.60 4.90
N THR A 1059 -19.44 17.10 6.04
CA THR A 1059 -20.14 18.17 6.78
C THR A 1059 -19.92 19.53 6.11
N GLU A 1060 -20.84 20.46 6.32
CA GLU A 1060 -20.69 21.85 5.87
C GLU A 1060 -19.39 22.49 6.40
N SER A 1061 -19.04 22.20 7.66
CA SER A 1061 -17.79 22.62 8.29
C SER A 1061 -16.55 22.06 7.58
N ALA A 1062 -16.56 20.77 7.19
CA ALA A 1062 -15.48 20.17 6.43
C ALA A 1062 -15.35 20.83 5.05
N VAL A 1063 -16.45 21.01 4.32
CA VAL A 1063 -16.45 21.70 2.99
C VAL A 1063 -15.92 23.13 3.10
N LEU A 1064 -16.23 23.86 4.17
CA LEU A 1064 -15.68 25.20 4.41
C LEU A 1064 -14.17 25.15 4.66
N THR A 1065 -13.68 24.28 5.54
CA THR A 1065 -12.24 24.10 5.78
C THR A 1065 -11.50 23.68 4.49
N THR A 1066 -12.04 22.76 3.69
CA THR A 1066 -11.46 22.38 2.40
C THR A 1066 -11.33 23.59 1.45
N ARG A 1067 -12.41 24.37 1.29
CA ARG A 1067 -12.43 25.55 0.41
C ARG A 1067 -11.40 26.60 0.82
N GLU A 1068 -11.28 26.85 2.11
CA GLU A 1068 -10.31 27.81 2.66
C GLU A 1068 -8.87 27.35 2.35
N VAL A 1069 -8.51 26.12 2.72
CA VAL A 1069 -7.15 25.58 2.53
C VAL A 1069 -6.75 25.57 1.05
N VAL A 1070 -7.60 25.07 0.15
CA VAL A 1070 -7.31 25.15 -1.29
C VAL A 1070 -7.17 26.60 -1.77
N SER A 1071 -7.99 27.52 -1.26
CA SER A 1071 -7.90 28.94 -1.64
C SER A 1071 -6.58 29.57 -1.18
N ARG A 1072 -6.07 29.23 0.01
CA ARG A 1072 -4.79 29.73 0.54
C ARG A 1072 -3.59 29.20 -0.24
N TRP A 1073 -3.54 27.89 -0.50
CA TRP A 1073 -2.45 27.26 -1.26
C TRP A 1073 -2.43 27.76 -2.72
N THR A 1074 -3.59 27.85 -3.35
CA THR A 1074 -3.68 28.31 -4.76
C THR A 1074 -3.46 29.82 -4.86
N ALA A 1075 -3.81 30.62 -3.85
CA ALA A 1075 -3.42 32.04 -3.79
C ALA A 1075 -1.90 32.22 -3.74
N LEU A 1076 -1.18 31.39 -2.98
CA LEU A 1076 0.29 31.43 -2.96
C LEU A 1076 0.87 31.16 -4.36
N ALA A 1077 0.33 30.20 -5.10
CA ALA A 1077 0.73 29.90 -6.47
C ALA A 1077 0.37 31.02 -7.47
N TRP A 1078 -0.79 31.67 -7.31
CA TRP A 1078 -1.26 32.76 -8.17
C TRP A 1078 -0.53 34.08 -7.93
N GLU A 1079 -0.39 34.50 -6.67
CA GLU A 1079 -0.04 35.88 -6.27
C GLU A 1079 1.24 35.98 -5.44
N GLY A 1080 1.86 34.87 -5.04
CA GLY A 1080 3.01 34.86 -4.13
C GLY A 1080 2.65 35.20 -2.66
N THR A 1081 1.38 35.07 -2.30
CA THR A 1081 0.84 35.29 -0.95
C THR A 1081 -0.39 34.40 -0.72
N PRO A 1082 -0.59 33.81 0.47
CA PRO A 1082 -1.81 33.08 0.80
C PRO A 1082 -3.05 33.98 0.95
N ASN A 1083 -2.92 35.31 0.93
CA ASN A 1083 -4.05 36.23 1.06
C ASN A 1083 -4.71 36.48 -0.30
N TYR A 1084 -6.04 36.31 -0.36
CA TYR A 1084 -6.84 36.46 -1.57
C TYR A 1084 -8.05 37.38 -1.35
N GLU A 1085 -8.61 37.92 -2.45
CA GLU A 1085 -9.78 38.81 -2.37
C GLU A 1085 -10.99 38.09 -1.74
N GLY A 1086 -11.44 38.59 -0.59
CA GLY A 1086 -12.56 38.02 0.17
C GLY A 1086 -12.16 37.08 1.31
N ALA A 1087 -10.86 36.84 1.53
CA ALA A 1087 -10.35 36.13 2.71
C ALA A 1087 -10.84 36.79 4.03
N ALA A 1088 -11.20 35.98 5.01
CA ALA A 1088 -11.73 36.47 6.29
C ALA A 1088 -10.64 36.99 7.24
N VAL A 1089 -9.42 36.44 7.15
CA VAL A 1089 -8.24 36.84 7.92
C VAL A 1089 -7.05 37.07 6.99
N GLU A 1090 -6.41 38.23 7.11
CA GLU A 1090 -5.15 38.54 6.46
C GLU A 1090 -4.02 37.80 7.19
N TRP A 1091 -3.41 36.78 6.57
CA TRP A 1091 -2.27 36.08 7.16
C TRP A 1091 -1.04 37.01 7.18
N PRO A 1092 -0.36 37.17 8.31
CA PRO A 1092 0.84 37.99 8.41
C PRO A 1092 2.09 37.19 8.03
N LEU A 1093 3.16 37.89 7.64
CA LEU A 1093 4.50 37.27 7.61
C LEU A 1093 4.90 36.84 9.02
N TYR A 1094 5.52 35.66 9.13
CA TYR A 1094 5.82 35.05 10.42
C TYR A 1094 6.92 35.78 11.17
N ARG A 1095 6.54 36.46 12.26
CA ARG A 1095 7.37 37.27 13.16
C ARG A 1095 6.75 37.34 14.54
N ASP A 1096 7.55 37.49 15.58
CA ASP A 1096 7.06 37.69 16.96
C ASP A 1096 6.01 36.63 17.38
N ASN A 1097 6.21 35.38 16.92
CA ASN A 1097 5.37 34.21 17.17
C ASN A 1097 3.88 34.34 16.72
N ASN A 1098 3.60 35.14 15.70
CA ASN A 1098 2.25 35.38 15.15
C ASN A 1098 1.68 34.23 14.26
N GLU A 1099 1.76 32.99 14.72
CA GLU A 1099 1.32 31.81 13.97
C GLU A 1099 -0.18 31.80 13.63
N VAL A 1100 -0.52 31.35 12.42
CA VAL A 1100 -1.89 31.13 11.98
C VAL A 1100 -2.37 29.75 12.42
N VAL A 1101 -3.52 29.65 13.07
CA VAL A 1101 -4.14 28.38 13.46
C VAL A 1101 -5.46 28.19 12.72
N ILE A 1102 -5.55 27.12 11.92
CA ILE A 1102 -6.75 26.72 11.20
C ILE A 1102 -7.54 25.72 12.04
N ALA A 1103 -8.77 26.09 12.42
CA ALA A 1103 -9.69 25.27 13.20
C ALA A 1103 -10.97 24.91 12.42
N VAL A 1104 -11.80 24.08 13.06
CA VAL A 1104 -13.05 23.49 12.53
C VAL A 1104 -13.95 24.55 11.85
N GLY A 1105 -14.24 24.36 10.55
CA GLY A 1105 -15.17 25.22 9.80
C GLY A 1105 -14.55 26.52 9.27
N ALA A 1106 -13.31 26.44 8.76
CA ALA A 1106 -12.52 27.59 8.31
C ALA A 1106 -12.38 28.71 9.37
N ALA A 1107 -12.33 28.32 10.66
CA ALA A 1107 -12.12 29.27 11.75
C ALA A 1107 -10.62 29.53 11.94
N GLU A 1108 -10.14 30.66 11.44
CA GLU A 1108 -8.74 31.07 11.52
C GLU A 1108 -8.48 31.99 12.72
N SER A 1109 -7.35 31.82 13.40
CA SER A 1109 -6.83 32.80 14.38
C SER A 1109 -5.33 33.02 14.22
N ILE A 1110 -4.85 34.18 14.67
CA ILE A 1110 -3.42 34.54 14.73
C ILE A 1110 -3.03 34.63 16.21
N GLN A 1111 -2.12 33.78 16.68
CA GLN A 1111 -1.79 33.67 18.10
C GLN A 1111 -0.44 32.99 18.35
N PRO A 1112 0.29 33.34 19.43
CA PRO A 1112 1.42 32.54 19.91
C PRO A 1112 0.99 31.12 20.25
N TYR A 1113 1.63 30.14 19.63
CA TYR A 1113 1.39 28.72 19.87
C TYR A 1113 2.69 28.02 20.28
N ARG A 1114 2.69 27.50 21.51
CA ARG A 1114 3.80 26.75 22.15
C ARG A 1114 5.14 27.49 22.23
N GLU A 1115 5.11 28.83 22.16
CA GLU A 1115 6.23 29.75 22.36
C GLU A 1115 7.14 29.36 23.53
N ALA A 1116 6.58 29.18 24.74
CA ALA A 1116 7.36 28.82 25.93
C ALA A 1116 8.00 27.42 25.86
N GLN A 1117 7.42 26.48 25.10
CA GLN A 1117 8.02 25.17 24.82
C GLN A 1117 9.17 25.30 23.82
N CYS A 1118 9.02 26.12 22.78
CA CYS A 1118 10.09 26.37 21.81
C CYS A 1118 11.26 27.14 22.42
N ASP A 1119 11.01 28.17 23.24
CA ASP A 1119 12.05 28.85 24.03
C ASP A 1119 12.82 27.88 24.95
N PHE A 1120 12.11 26.95 25.59
CA PHE A 1120 12.72 25.90 26.42
C PHE A 1120 13.55 24.92 25.57
N ILE A 1121 13.03 24.46 24.43
CA ILE A 1121 13.76 23.57 23.51
C ILE A 1121 15.02 24.26 23.00
N LEU A 1122 14.91 25.45 22.42
CA LEU A 1122 16.03 26.23 21.87
C LEU A 1122 17.11 26.53 22.93
N SER A 1123 16.73 26.93 24.15
CA SER A 1123 17.68 27.36 25.18
C SER A 1123 18.18 26.25 26.11
N GLN A 1124 17.42 25.16 26.31
CA GLN A 1124 17.73 24.10 27.28
C GLN A 1124 17.94 22.71 26.67
N ILE A 1125 17.46 22.43 25.46
CA ILE A 1125 17.61 21.11 24.82
C ILE A 1125 18.57 21.17 23.62
N GLY A 1126 18.46 22.22 22.80
CA GLY A 1126 19.22 22.41 21.56
C GLY A 1126 18.54 21.78 20.35
N LEU A 1127 18.62 22.47 19.20
CA LEU A 1127 18.28 21.95 17.88
C LEU A 1127 19.56 21.77 17.05
N VAL A 1128 19.58 20.78 16.16
CA VAL A 1128 20.71 20.48 15.26
C VAL A 1128 20.15 20.29 13.85
N PHE A 1129 20.70 21.00 12.87
CA PHE A 1129 20.22 21.02 11.49
C PHE A 1129 21.24 20.43 10.47
N GLY A 1130 22.45 20.10 10.95
CA GLY A 1130 23.54 19.47 10.22
C GLY A 1130 24.71 19.11 11.14
N GLU A 1131 25.61 18.27 10.68
CA GLU A 1131 26.82 17.84 11.42
C GLU A 1131 28.12 18.11 10.63
N GLU A 1132 29.17 18.56 11.34
CA GLU A 1132 30.52 18.87 10.80
C GLU A 1132 31.41 17.62 10.61
#